data_AF-B8BEB7-F1
#
_entry.id   AF-B8BEB7-F1
#
_cell.length_a   1.000
_cell.length_b   1.000
_cell.length_c   1.000
_cell.angle_alpha   90.00
_cell.angle_beta   90.00
_cell.angle_gamma   90.00
#
_symmetry.space_group_name_H-M   'P 1'
#
loop_
_entity.id
_entity.type
_entity.pdbx_description
1 polymer ?
#
loop_
_entity_poly.entity_id
_entity_poly.type
_entity_poly.pdbx_seq_one_letter_code
_entity_poly.pdbx_strand_id
1 'polypeptide(L)'
;MSQLTPRRPYLLRAFYEWLLDNQLTPHLVVDVTLPGVLVPMEYARDGQIVLNIAPRAVGNLELANDEVRFNARFGGVPRQVSVPLAAVLAIYARENGAGTMFEPEAAYDEDAIHVNDDEEAGAEGETVMSVIDGDKPDHHDDDDDPDDTPPPREGMVPETSLLIIDEATHSGTINVKNTDSHPSLLYTNVVDLPDDTGLKLIATQPVVRLEPGQTQQLRFILQNKQPLDVEHYKRVTFDGIPPKNDDKKIKIGINIRQDIPVLIRPASLGVVTDAWKFLKWSSNGASVTVKNPSKYVVRLGQNVMLLPSGVSATLSKTYILPGETLTADMKKKVSGDSSVKFFPASRYGVEVNGKERGMAAVRFNKDGVLCFDNDLMEFAGLMPVPIKSNEACHDIRDNYPKAIINALPNQEAVELYLPAEAVNSLSGDIKNFQHGGTAALLNYSLFSTHNDYGDNDTSRYSQASLEAGFNTMDWALRSRYILTDDNGSRNAESIYTYAEHVFAAQKMTMQVGEINAMSNVLSGVPITGVQFMPTSGLAKTSSGVSVSGIAQSSQARVEVRQNGQLVFSTLVPAGPFTLDDVPVVRNNVDLDVSVVESDGATNRFIVPASQVRARNLSRPQGLTLSVGQVRSIESEYSDPLVMNISDGWRISPWMNLLASGAAAENYQPPGARTEFLINDDWTLSTGAPVSSASFGHSSSGVKTDLQSDYILNEYVGLSGSATHYSGEYREMADAMDDDYQGYDNTYSGNVRFSSPLAGVFSAGFNYNQTNGGRDDSRYLLLSWGKTFSYASVSMNWQSAVGNVDDDQDNEMFYVNVSIPLGGSQSISSYMRKQGDSTTYGVSNSGSLGDNTHYYISADRDQDTKDNSFNGNINTNLHYTQLSVGGGTSGDNQRNYSATLSGGVAMHKEGVTFSPYSIQDTFAIARLSEKKSGVEISTPQGTVWTDPWGQAVVPSLNEWHNSRIEIDANKLPQSMTLANGTKYIAAGHASVSEIDFKVLNSRRVMLSVKQANGQPLNKGISIVDEKGNYIVTTVDDGHVFINDADQLSALYALDGVTHAEDCQISLSQPVVDYHEMRRDTIETTQQDWHKMADRGITVNVFCPQTQQMAVLLRGTAGDKGRFLFGQSGGVAVKIDNMTVDGKSYSVGKTVDQLNFTPENGTPTPLYLRNNEAVIALENNQVPSGQQMSFNVTLSPVLNDSAFSHLTDQTTLESDLSWSLLTK
;
A
#
# COMPACT_ATOMS: atom_id res chain seq x y z
N MET A 1 -42.00 24.27 9.71
CA MET A 1 -40.93 24.56 10.69
C MET A 1 -39.67 24.76 9.87
N SER A 2 -38.89 25.79 10.18
CA SER A 2 -37.68 26.22 9.45
C SER A 2 -36.75 25.05 9.11
N GLN A 3 -36.38 24.93 7.82
CA GLN A 3 -35.39 23.96 7.34
C GLN A 3 -34.09 24.15 8.14
N LEU A 4 -33.76 23.15 8.96
CA LEU A 4 -32.46 23.05 9.62
C LEU A 4 -31.43 22.69 8.55
N THR A 5 -30.21 23.23 8.67
CA THR A 5 -29.10 22.89 7.77
C THR A 5 -28.72 21.41 7.91
N PRO A 6 -28.17 20.78 6.85
CA PRO A 6 -27.74 19.39 6.89
C PRO A 6 -26.72 19.13 8.02
N ARG A 7 -26.82 17.97 8.67
CA ARG A 7 -25.99 17.62 9.84
C ARG A 7 -24.65 17.05 9.42
N ARG A 8 -24.59 16.35 8.29
CA ARG A 8 -23.42 15.66 7.73
C ARG A 8 -22.11 16.43 7.79
N PRO A 9 -21.98 17.69 7.31
CA PRO A 9 -20.71 18.42 7.38
C PRO A 9 -20.23 18.72 8.81
N TYR A 10 -21.16 18.98 9.74
CA TYR A 10 -20.82 19.23 11.15
C TYR A 10 -20.39 17.95 11.86
N LEU A 11 -21.08 16.84 11.60
CA LEU A 11 -20.70 15.53 12.13
C LEU A 11 -19.37 15.05 11.55
N LEU A 12 -19.13 15.29 10.26
CA LEU A 12 -17.85 14.96 9.62
C LEU A 12 -16.67 15.68 10.28
N ARG A 13 -16.78 16.99 10.52
CA ARG A 13 -15.74 17.74 11.24
C ARG A 13 -15.57 17.26 12.68
N ALA A 14 -16.67 17.02 13.40
CA ALA A 14 -16.61 16.53 14.78
C ALA A 14 -15.94 15.14 14.88
N PHE A 15 -16.28 14.22 13.98
CA PHE A 15 -15.63 12.91 13.93
C PHE A 15 -14.19 13.01 13.45
N TYR A 16 -13.90 13.85 12.46
CA TYR A 16 -12.52 14.08 12.01
C TYR A 16 -11.64 14.59 13.16
N GLU A 17 -12.06 15.64 13.87
CA GLU A 17 -11.33 16.17 15.03
C GLU A 17 -11.24 15.14 16.16
N TRP A 18 -12.33 14.45 16.49
CA TRP A 18 -12.31 13.42 17.53
C TRP A 18 -11.37 12.26 17.17
N LEU A 19 -11.31 11.83 15.90
CA LEU A 19 -10.38 10.81 15.44
C LEU A 19 -8.93 11.29 15.56
N LEU A 20 -8.65 12.55 15.22
CA LEU A 20 -7.32 13.14 15.37
C LEU A 20 -6.91 13.33 16.84
N ASP A 21 -7.81 13.78 17.70
CA ASP A 21 -7.57 13.92 19.14
C ASP A 21 -7.22 12.57 19.80
N ASN A 22 -7.79 11.48 19.26
CA ASN A 22 -7.50 10.11 19.68
C ASN A 22 -6.37 9.46 18.87
N GLN A 23 -5.64 10.22 18.05
CA GLN A 23 -4.47 9.80 17.28
C GLN A 23 -4.75 8.66 16.28
N LEU A 24 -5.96 8.65 15.70
CA LEU A 24 -6.39 7.71 14.68
C LEU A 24 -6.24 8.31 13.28
N THR A 25 -6.06 7.48 12.24
CA THR A 25 -5.89 7.93 10.85
C THR A 25 -7.25 7.98 10.14
N PRO A 26 -7.87 9.17 9.95
CA PRO A 26 -9.19 9.28 9.34
C PRO A 26 -9.16 8.90 7.85
N HIS A 27 -10.06 7.99 7.47
CA HIS A 27 -10.34 7.55 6.11
C HIS A 27 -11.78 7.93 5.76
N LEU A 28 -11.96 8.51 4.58
CA LEU A 28 -13.24 8.93 4.04
C LEU A 28 -13.72 7.90 3.01
N VAL A 29 -14.93 7.39 3.14
CA VAL A 29 -15.58 6.56 2.12
C VAL A 29 -16.46 7.43 1.27
N VAL A 30 -16.28 7.32 -0.04
CA VAL A 30 -16.90 8.19 -1.01
C VAL A 30 -17.58 7.35 -2.08
N ASP A 31 -18.84 7.66 -2.38
CA ASP A 31 -19.54 7.16 -3.56
C ASP A 31 -19.07 7.94 -4.78
N VAL A 32 -18.39 7.29 -5.72
CA VAL A 32 -17.85 7.93 -6.93
C VAL A 32 -18.87 8.02 -8.06
N THR A 33 -20.07 7.47 -7.89
CA THR A 33 -21.14 7.53 -8.89
C THR A 33 -21.95 8.82 -8.82
N LEU A 34 -21.82 9.57 -7.72
CA LEU A 34 -22.54 10.81 -7.53
C LEU A 34 -21.90 11.99 -8.31
N PRO A 35 -22.71 12.85 -8.95
CA PRO A 35 -22.21 14.01 -9.70
C PRO A 35 -21.34 14.94 -8.84
N GLY A 36 -20.24 15.43 -9.41
CA GLY A 36 -19.33 16.35 -8.73
C GLY A 36 -18.18 15.71 -7.96
N VAL A 37 -18.13 14.37 -7.87
CA VAL A 37 -16.99 13.65 -7.29
C VAL A 37 -15.80 13.64 -8.26
N LEU A 38 -14.72 14.30 -7.87
CA LEU A 38 -13.43 14.34 -8.56
C LEU A 38 -12.42 13.52 -7.78
N VAL A 39 -12.26 12.26 -8.15
CA VAL A 39 -11.23 11.35 -7.61
C VAL A 39 -10.58 10.54 -8.74
N PRO A 40 -9.36 10.01 -8.56
CA PRO A 40 -8.75 9.13 -9.55
C PRO A 40 -9.52 7.79 -9.65
N MET A 41 -10.35 7.65 -10.70
CA MET A 41 -11.25 6.51 -10.89
C MET A 41 -10.51 5.16 -11.02
N GLU A 42 -9.25 5.17 -11.42
CA GLU A 42 -8.37 3.99 -11.46
C GLU A 42 -8.12 3.35 -10.08
N TYR A 43 -8.38 4.08 -8.98
CA TYR A 43 -8.34 3.57 -7.60
C TYR A 43 -9.74 3.36 -7.00
N ALA A 44 -10.80 3.69 -7.74
CA ALA A 44 -12.17 3.43 -7.32
C ALA A 44 -12.53 1.96 -7.63
N ARG A 45 -13.25 1.32 -6.70
CA ARG A 45 -13.77 -0.05 -6.86
C ARG A 45 -15.23 -0.06 -6.43
N ASP A 46 -16.07 -0.74 -7.20
CA ASP A 46 -17.51 -0.93 -6.91
C ASP A 46 -18.28 0.39 -6.68
N GLY A 47 -17.98 1.43 -7.47
CA GLY A 47 -18.63 2.73 -7.33
C GLY A 47 -18.23 3.50 -6.08
N GLN A 48 -17.19 3.06 -5.34
CA GLN A 48 -16.68 3.77 -4.17
C GLN A 48 -15.16 3.96 -4.22
N ILE A 49 -14.66 4.92 -3.46
CA ILE A 49 -13.24 5.11 -3.18
C ILE A 49 -13.03 5.41 -1.70
N VAL A 50 -11.98 4.83 -1.12
CA VAL A 50 -11.57 5.11 0.26
C VAL A 50 -10.33 6.01 0.22
N LEU A 51 -10.44 7.16 0.87
CA LEU A 51 -9.43 8.20 0.83
C LEU A 51 -8.85 8.43 2.22
N ASN A 52 -7.54 8.27 2.36
CA ASN A 52 -6.84 8.65 3.58
C ASN A 52 -6.79 10.17 3.68
N ILE A 53 -7.54 10.77 4.61
CA ILE A 53 -7.60 12.23 4.81
C ILE A 53 -6.83 12.68 6.05
N ALA A 54 -5.93 11.85 6.59
CA ALA A 54 -5.09 12.27 7.70
C ALA A 54 -4.19 13.46 7.30
N PRO A 55 -3.88 14.42 8.20
CA PRO A 55 -3.09 15.61 7.88
C PRO A 55 -1.73 15.35 7.21
N ARG A 56 -1.17 14.14 7.37
CA ARG A 56 0.09 13.69 6.78
C ARG A 56 -0.03 13.12 5.36
N ALA A 57 -1.22 12.71 4.95
CA ALA A 57 -1.50 12.02 3.69
C ALA A 57 -2.05 12.97 2.62
N VAL A 58 -2.54 14.14 3.03
CA VAL A 58 -3.22 15.09 2.17
C VAL A 58 -2.73 16.51 2.41
N GLY A 59 -2.70 17.33 1.37
CA GLY A 59 -2.34 18.75 1.44
C GLY A 59 -3.53 19.65 1.10
N ASN A 60 -3.67 20.78 1.80
CA ASN A 60 -4.82 21.69 1.67
C ASN A 60 -6.16 20.98 1.93
N LEU A 61 -6.26 20.21 3.01
CA LEU A 61 -7.51 19.57 3.39
C LEU A 61 -8.52 20.57 3.92
N GLU A 62 -9.71 20.49 3.37
CA GLU A 62 -10.83 21.33 3.70
C GLU A 62 -12.10 20.49 3.85
N LEU A 63 -12.75 20.66 5.00
CA LEU A 63 -14.02 20.02 5.34
C LEU A 63 -15.12 21.09 5.33
N ALA A 64 -15.54 21.52 4.14
CA ALA A 64 -16.56 22.56 3.96
C ALA A 64 -17.97 22.03 4.24
N ASN A 65 -18.99 22.88 4.08
CA ASN A 65 -20.39 22.49 4.33
C ASN A 65 -21.03 21.71 3.18
N ASP A 66 -20.49 21.88 1.98
CA ASP A 66 -20.99 21.40 0.69
C ASP A 66 -20.09 20.34 0.08
N GLU A 67 -18.76 20.40 0.29
CA GLU A 67 -17.82 19.36 -0.14
C GLU A 67 -16.56 19.22 0.74
N VAL A 68 -15.84 18.11 0.54
CA VAL A 68 -14.53 17.83 1.10
C VAL A 68 -13.49 17.94 -0.01
N ARG A 69 -12.47 18.78 0.17
CA ARG A 69 -11.41 19.01 -0.82
C ARG A 69 -10.04 18.82 -0.24
N PHE A 70 -9.14 18.22 -1.01
CA PHE A 70 -7.73 18.11 -0.65
C PHE A 70 -6.88 17.68 -1.85
N ASN A 71 -5.57 17.75 -1.71
CA ASN A 71 -4.61 17.18 -2.65
C ASN A 71 -4.01 15.91 -2.05
N ALA A 72 -3.97 14.82 -2.81
CA ALA A 72 -3.36 13.56 -2.38
C ALA A 72 -2.49 12.99 -3.49
N ARG A 73 -1.45 12.24 -3.13
CA ARG A 73 -0.61 11.53 -4.08
C ARG A 73 -1.14 10.12 -4.29
N PHE A 74 -1.40 9.76 -5.54
CA PHE A 74 -1.78 8.41 -5.95
C PHE A 74 -0.69 7.87 -6.86
N GLY A 75 -0.02 6.78 -6.45
CA GLY A 75 1.15 6.27 -7.18
C GLY A 75 2.29 7.30 -7.30
N GLY A 76 2.46 8.18 -6.29
CA GLY A 76 3.44 9.26 -6.30
C GLY A 76 3.02 10.53 -7.06
N VAL A 77 1.96 10.47 -7.88
CA VAL A 77 1.47 11.61 -8.66
C VAL A 77 0.47 12.43 -7.84
N PRO A 78 0.70 13.74 -7.63
CA PRO A 78 -0.27 14.60 -6.94
C PRO A 78 -1.53 14.76 -7.78
N ARG A 79 -2.69 14.52 -7.15
CA ARG A 79 -4.02 14.70 -7.73
C ARG A 79 -4.87 15.54 -6.77
N GLN A 80 -5.68 16.42 -7.32
CA GLN A 80 -6.70 17.14 -6.57
C GLN A 80 -7.93 16.24 -6.40
N VAL A 81 -8.45 16.17 -5.19
CA VAL A 81 -9.63 15.39 -4.80
C VAL A 81 -10.72 16.36 -4.33
N SER A 82 -11.93 16.22 -4.90
CA SER A 82 -13.13 16.98 -4.53
C SER A 82 -14.29 16.02 -4.34
N VAL A 83 -14.96 16.09 -3.20
CA VAL A 83 -16.02 15.14 -2.84
C VAL A 83 -17.21 15.90 -2.24
N PRO A 84 -18.34 16.02 -2.95
CA PRO A 84 -19.57 16.58 -2.41
C PRO A 84 -20.00 15.88 -1.12
N LEU A 85 -20.55 16.61 -0.14
CA LEU A 85 -21.02 16.02 1.11
C LEU A 85 -22.12 14.96 0.88
N ALA A 86 -22.90 15.08 -0.20
CA ALA A 86 -23.84 14.06 -0.64
C ALA A 86 -23.16 12.71 -0.92
N ALA A 87 -21.93 12.74 -1.42
CA ALA A 87 -21.12 11.57 -1.78
C ALA A 87 -20.27 11.01 -0.64
N VAL A 88 -20.15 11.73 0.47
CA VAL A 88 -19.47 11.22 1.67
C VAL A 88 -20.38 10.22 2.38
N LEU A 89 -20.04 8.94 2.26
CA LEU A 89 -20.79 7.84 2.88
C LEU A 89 -20.37 7.62 4.33
N ALA A 90 -19.08 7.72 4.64
CA ALA A 90 -18.56 7.48 6.00
C ALA A 90 -17.21 8.16 6.25
N ILE A 91 -16.89 8.36 7.53
CA ILE A 91 -15.53 8.65 8.02
C ILE A 91 -15.17 7.65 9.11
N TYR A 92 -14.01 7.00 9.01
CA TYR A 92 -13.55 6.04 10.02
C TYR A 92 -12.03 5.99 10.16
N ALA A 93 -11.55 5.49 11.28
CA ALA A 93 -10.15 5.26 11.57
C ALA A 93 -9.64 3.99 10.88
N ARG A 94 -8.54 4.10 10.12
CA ARG A 94 -7.91 2.92 9.50
C ARG A 94 -7.54 1.82 10.50
N GLU A 95 -7.15 2.20 11.71
CA GLU A 95 -6.55 1.30 12.69
C GLU A 95 -7.56 0.38 13.38
N ASN A 96 -8.76 0.88 13.67
CA ASN A 96 -9.74 0.19 14.49
C ASN A 96 -11.17 0.33 13.98
N GLY A 97 -11.38 0.98 12.83
CA GLY A 97 -12.70 1.20 12.24
C GLY A 97 -13.60 2.19 13.01
N ALA A 98 -13.12 2.82 14.08
CA ALA A 98 -13.90 3.78 14.85
C ALA A 98 -14.27 4.98 13.97
N GLY A 99 -15.53 5.38 13.97
CA GLY A 99 -16.03 6.40 13.06
C GLY A 99 -17.53 6.41 12.97
N THR A 100 -18.06 7.04 11.92
CA THR A 100 -19.50 7.04 11.62
C THR A 100 -19.74 6.85 10.14
N MET A 101 -20.80 6.12 9.82
CA MET A 101 -21.48 6.22 8.53
C MET A 101 -22.50 7.36 8.61
N PHE A 102 -22.69 8.09 7.53
CA PHE A 102 -23.68 9.17 7.49
C PHE A 102 -25.01 8.64 6.97
N GLU A 103 -26.07 8.86 7.73
CA GLU A 103 -27.43 8.55 7.29
C GLU A 103 -27.80 9.41 6.07
N PRO A 104 -28.65 8.89 5.15
CA PRO A 104 -29.26 9.71 4.10
C PRO A 104 -30.00 10.90 4.73
N GLU A 105 -29.74 12.11 4.23
CA GLU A 105 -30.42 13.32 4.66
C GLU A 105 -31.22 13.88 3.48
N ALA A 106 -32.50 14.20 3.70
CA ALA A 106 -33.41 14.70 2.66
C ALA A 106 -32.89 15.93 1.89
N ALA A 107 -31.97 16.69 2.49
CA ALA A 107 -31.30 17.83 1.83
C ALA A 107 -30.38 17.43 0.67
N TYR A 108 -30.03 16.14 0.54
CA TYR A 108 -29.19 15.61 -0.54
C TYR A 108 -29.95 14.64 -1.46
N ASP A 109 -31.25 14.42 -1.24
CA ASP A 109 -32.11 13.55 -2.06
C ASP A 109 -32.79 14.31 -3.22
N GLU A 110 -32.93 15.65 -3.14
CA GLU A 110 -33.65 16.46 -4.15
C GLU A 110 -32.83 16.74 -5.43
N ASP A 111 -31.49 16.76 -5.37
CA ASP A 111 -30.63 17.02 -6.53
C ASP A 111 -30.46 15.79 -7.45
N ALA A 112 -30.84 14.59 -7.00
CA ALA A 112 -30.81 13.36 -7.81
C ALA A 112 -32.04 13.18 -8.72
N ILE A 113 -33.09 13.99 -8.55
CA ILE A 113 -34.40 13.80 -9.18
C ILE A 113 -34.62 14.75 -10.38
N HIS A 114 -33.80 15.79 -10.56
CA HIS A 114 -34.04 16.85 -11.56
C HIS A 114 -33.41 16.65 -12.96
N VAL A 115 -32.93 15.45 -13.31
CA VAL A 115 -32.28 15.21 -14.63
C VAL A 115 -32.97 14.13 -15.49
N ASN A 116 -34.04 13.49 -15.01
CA ASN A 116 -34.71 12.39 -15.74
C ASN A 116 -36.00 12.76 -16.47
N ASP A 117 -36.32 14.04 -16.62
CA ASP A 117 -37.41 14.50 -17.48
C ASP A 117 -36.82 15.06 -18.78
N ASP A 118 -36.39 14.17 -19.69
CA ASP A 118 -36.60 14.33 -21.13
C ASP A 118 -36.10 13.06 -21.87
N GLU A 119 -36.99 12.53 -22.73
CA GLU A 119 -36.82 11.41 -23.66
C GLU A 119 -37.15 9.98 -23.16
N GLU A 120 -38.45 9.74 -22.93
CA GLU A 120 -39.07 8.45 -23.27
C GLU A 120 -39.30 8.35 -24.80
N ALA A 121 -38.70 7.33 -25.43
CA ALA A 121 -39.31 6.61 -26.54
C ALA A 121 -38.69 5.19 -26.62
N GLY A 122 -39.45 4.21 -26.14
CA GLY A 122 -39.00 2.81 -26.10
C GLY A 122 -39.03 2.09 -27.44
N ALA A 123 -38.30 0.97 -27.52
CA ALA A 123 -38.78 -0.31 -28.03
C ALA A 123 -37.70 -1.39 -27.85
N GLU A 124 -38.20 -2.61 -27.68
CA GLU A 124 -37.55 -3.86 -27.32
C GLU A 124 -36.51 -4.40 -28.32
N GLY A 125 -35.68 -5.33 -27.82
CA GLY A 125 -35.48 -6.60 -28.53
C GLY A 125 -34.15 -6.83 -29.27
N GLU A 126 -33.39 -7.77 -28.71
CA GLU A 126 -32.62 -8.81 -29.40
C GLU A 126 -31.23 -8.54 -30.05
N THR A 127 -30.33 -9.41 -29.59
CA THR A 127 -29.09 -9.93 -30.15
C THR A 127 -29.17 -10.43 -31.59
N VAL A 128 -28.15 -10.12 -32.44
CA VAL A 128 -27.55 -11.01 -33.47
C VAL A 128 -26.12 -10.46 -33.79
N MET A 129 -25.01 -11.16 -33.48
CA MET A 129 -24.22 -12.08 -34.35
C MET A 129 -23.96 -11.53 -35.77
N SER A 130 -22.77 -11.53 -36.40
CA SER A 130 -21.71 -12.52 -36.64
C SER A 130 -20.78 -11.89 -37.75
N VAL A 131 -19.53 -12.27 -38.04
CA VAL A 131 -19.10 -13.44 -38.86
C VAL A 131 -17.55 -13.38 -39.07
N ILE A 132 -16.83 -14.41 -38.59
CA ILE A 132 -15.88 -15.36 -39.25
C ILE A 132 -14.57 -14.92 -39.98
N ASP A 133 -13.50 -15.67 -39.61
CA ASP A 133 -12.21 -16.11 -40.25
C ASP A 133 -11.28 -15.11 -40.97
N GLY A 134 -9.95 -15.21 -40.91
CA GLY A 134 -9.05 -16.23 -40.37
C GLY A 134 -7.73 -16.17 -41.17
N ASP A 135 -6.56 -16.31 -40.51
CA ASP A 135 -5.39 -17.06 -41.04
C ASP A 135 -4.22 -17.05 -40.05
N LYS A 136 -3.60 -18.22 -39.91
CA LYS A 136 -2.33 -18.55 -39.20
C LYS A 136 -1.15 -18.50 -40.22
N PRO A 137 0.16 -18.50 -39.86
CA PRO A 137 0.79 -19.54 -39.01
C PRO A 137 2.02 -19.20 -38.13
N ASP A 138 2.16 -20.02 -37.07
CA ASP A 138 3.30 -20.79 -36.54
C ASP A 138 4.61 -20.21 -35.91
N HIS A 139 4.94 -20.90 -34.79
CA HIS A 139 6.23 -21.24 -34.15
C HIS A 139 7.00 -20.23 -33.26
N HIS A 140 7.05 -20.49 -31.94
CA HIS A 140 8.17 -21.23 -31.32
C HIS A 140 7.86 -21.68 -29.87
N ASP A 141 8.51 -22.79 -29.50
CA ASP A 141 8.46 -23.55 -28.26
C ASP A 141 9.02 -22.77 -27.05
N ASP A 142 8.52 -23.08 -25.85
CA ASP A 142 9.36 -23.40 -24.69
C ASP A 142 8.55 -24.18 -23.65
N ASP A 143 9.18 -25.24 -23.15
CA ASP A 143 8.71 -26.17 -22.13
C ASP A 143 8.51 -25.48 -20.78
N ASP A 144 7.31 -25.61 -20.17
CA ASP A 144 7.14 -25.51 -18.72
C ASP A 144 6.19 -26.63 -18.26
N ASP A 145 6.76 -27.51 -17.45
CA ASP A 145 6.14 -28.67 -16.81
C ASP A 145 5.21 -28.19 -15.66
N PRO A 146 3.88 -28.45 -15.70
CA PRO A 146 2.96 -27.93 -14.71
C PRO A 146 2.69 -28.99 -13.63
N ASP A 147 3.64 -29.25 -12.72
CA ASP A 147 3.36 -30.18 -11.61
C ASP A 147 3.89 -29.72 -10.23
N ASP A 148 4.23 -28.43 -10.08
CA ASP A 148 4.79 -27.88 -8.82
C ASP A 148 3.95 -26.75 -8.20
N THR A 149 2.63 -26.92 -8.19
CA THR A 149 1.74 -26.15 -7.31
C THR A 149 0.86 -27.09 -6.48
N PRO A 150 0.77 -26.93 -5.15
CA PRO A 150 -0.32 -27.55 -4.40
C PRO A 150 -1.63 -26.98 -4.95
N PRO A 151 -2.71 -27.79 -5.09
CA PRO A 151 -3.95 -27.27 -5.64
C PRO A 151 -4.41 -26.09 -4.77
N PRO A 152 -4.73 -24.93 -5.37
CA PRO A 152 -5.36 -23.83 -4.63
C PRO A 152 -6.64 -24.35 -3.97
N ARG A 153 -7.08 -23.72 -2.87
CA ARG A 153 -8.45 -23.95 -2.38
C ARG A 153 -9.37 -23.47 -3.49
N GLU A 154 -9.98 -24.35 -4.25
CA GLU A 154 -10.93 -24.02 -5.31
C GLU A 154 -12.33 -23.81 -4.70
N GLY A 155 -13.11 -22.88 -5.26
CA GLY A 155 -14.48 -22.56 -4.86
C GLY A 155 -14.68 -21.24 -4.11
N MET A 156 -15.75 -21.20 -3.30
CA MET A 156 -16.12 -20.04 -2.48
C MET A 156 -15.44 -20.12 -1.11
N VAL A 157 -14.42 -19.31 -0.88
CA VAL A 157 -13.56 -19.39 0.32
C VAL A 157 -13.84 -18.23 1.29
N PRO A 158 -14.41 -18.49 2.48
CA PRO A 158 -14.56 -17.46 3.51
C PRO A 158 -13.20 -17.05 4.09
N GLU A 159 -13.04 -15.76 4.40
CA GLU A 159 -11.80 -15.20 4.97
C GLU A 159 -11.50 -15.72 6.38
N THR A 160 -12.54 -16.14 7.12
CA THR A 160 -12.42 -16.63 8.49
C THR A 160 -13.18 -17.95 8.67
N SER A 161 -12.76 -18.73 9.66
CA SER A 161 -13.37 -20.02 10.02
C SER A 161 -14.45 -19.91 11.11
N LEU A 162 -14.82 -18.69 11.52
CA LEU A 162 -15.90 -18.43 12.47
C LEU A 162 -16.49 -17.04 12.26
N LEU A 163 -17.78 -16.97 11.97
CA LEU A 163 -18.55 -15.73 11.96
C LEU A 163 -18.98 -15.36 13.39
N ILE A 164 -18.77 -14.12 13.80
CA ILE A 164 -19.30 -13.59 15.07
C ILE A 164 -20.44 -12.62 14.76
N ILE A 165 -21.55 -12.77 15.48
CA ILE A 165 -22.68 -11.83 15.48
C ILE A 165 -22.74 -11.18 16.84
N ASP A 166 -22.68 -9.86 16.89
CA ASP A 166 -22.83 -9.12 18.14
C ASP A 166 -24.29 -8.64 18.28
N GLU A 167 -24.93 -8.96 19.40
CA GLU A 167 -26.28 -8.47 19.68
C GLU A 167 -26.28 -6.93 19.82
N ALA A 168 -25.22 -6.31 20.34
CA ALA A 168 -25.18 -4.85 20.50
C ALA A 168 -25.33 -4.13 19.15
N THR A 169 -24.77 -4.70 18.09
CA THR A 169 -24.85 -4.17 16.72
C THR A 169 -25.92 -4.87 15.86
N HIS A 170 -26.63 -5.85 16.42
CA HIS A 170 -27.58 -6.76 15.74
C HIS A 170 -27.05 -7.34 14.41
N SER A 171 -25.73 -7.41 14.23
CA SER A 171 -25.15 -7.85 12.96
C SER A 171 -23.71 -8.37 13.07
N GLY A 172 -23.28 -9.07 12.04
CA GLY A 172 -21.89 -9.48 11.82
C GLY A 172 -21.58 -9.60 10.32
N THR A 173 -20.31 -9.54 9.96
CA THR A 173 -19.86 -9.54 8.56
C THR A 173 -18.77 -10.57 8.33
N ILE A 174 -18.67 -11.10 7.11
CA ILE A 174 -17.59 -11.96 6.66
C ILE A 174 -17.34 -11.77 5.16
N ASN A 175 -16.07 -11.74 4.76
CA ASN A 175 -15.70 -11.74 3.35
C ASN A 175 -15.60 -13.17 2.81
N VAL A 176 -16.12 -13.40 1.60
CA VAL A 176 -16.01 -14.68 0.87
C VAL A 176 -15.41 -14.41 -0.51
N LYS A 177 -14.29 -15.05 -0.81
CA LYS A 177 -13.56 -14.90 -2.07
C LYS A 177 -13.86 -16.06 -3.02
N ASN A 178 -14.18 -15.75 -4.27
CA ASN A 178 -14.17 -16.77 -5.33
C ASN A 178 -12.73 -17.01 -5.76
N THR A 179 -12.20 -18.20 -5.49
CA THR A 179 -10.86 -18.62 -5.90
C THR A 179 -10.89 -19.47 -7.17
N ASP A 180 -12.07 -19.77 -7.72
CA ASP A 180 -12.19 -20.39 -9.05
C ASP A 180 -11.65 -19.45 -10.13
N SER A 181 -11.19 -20.05 -11.23
CA SER A 181 -10.76 -19.33 -12.44
C SER A 181 -11.93 -18.84 -13.31
N HIS A 182 -13.17 -19.15 -12.92
CA HIS A 182 -14.40 -18.69 -13.59
C HIS A 182 -15.34 -17.98 -12.62
N PRO A 183 -16.25 -17.11 -13.11
CA PRO A 183 -17.30 -16.54 -12.28
C PRO A 183 -18.16 -17.65 -11.65
N SER A 184 -18.67 -17.44 -10.45
CA SER A 184 -19.55 -18.40 -9.76
C SER A 184 -20.61 -17.65 -8.96
N LEU A 185 -21.83 -18.17 -8.90
CA LEU A 185 -22.89 -17.68 -8.01
C LEU A 185 -22.65 -18.24 -6.59
N LEU A 186 -22.31 -17.36 -5.65
CA LEU A 186 -22.25 -17.64 -4.23
C LEU A 186 -23.67 -17.76 -3.66
N TYR A 187 -24.07 -18.95 -3.23
CA TYR A 187 -25.28 -19.19 -2.46
C TYR A 187 -24.96 -19.34 -0.96
N THR A 188 -25.55 -18.49 -0.13
CA THR A 188 -25.33 -18.43 1.32
C THR A 188 -26.58 -18.89 2.05
N ASN A 189 -26.44 -19.88 2.93
CA ASN A 189 -27.56 -20.41 3.72
C ASN A 189 -27.20 -20.54 5.20
N VAL A 190 -28.05 -20.01 6.08
CA VAL A 190 -27.89 -20.15 7.54
C VAL A 190 -28.56 -21.45 7.97
N VAL A 191 -27.83 -22.29 8.70
CA VAL A 191 -28.29 -23.59 9.20
C VAL A 191 -28.47 -23.50 10.71
N ASP A 192 -29.69 -23.79 11.16
CA ASP A 192 -30.01 -23.92 12.58
C ASP A 192 -29.47 -25.24 13.13
N LEU A 193 -28.91 -25.20 14.33
CA LEU A 193 -28.49 -26.40 15.05
C LEU A 193 -29.70 -27.05 15.72
N PRO A 194 -29.79 -28.40 15.77
CA PRO A 194 -30.89 -29.11 16.42
C PRO A 194 -31.11 -28.70 17.88
N ASP A 195 -30.03 -28.33 18.57
CA ASP A 195 -30.00 -28.07 20.02
C ASP A 195 -30.01 -26.57 20.37
N ASP A 196 -30.05 -25.68 19.36
CA ASP A 196 -30.11 -24.22 19.54
C ASP A 196 -31.09 -23.60 18.53
N THR A 197 -32.39 -23.85 18.77
CA THR A 197 -33.51 -23.44 17.92
C THR A 197 -34.25 -22.22 18.51
N GLY A 198 -34.62 -21.25 17.68
CA GLY A 198 -35.48 -20.12 18.09
C GLY A 198 -34.91 -18.72 17.85
N LEU A 199 -33.60 -18.59 17.64
CA LEU A 199 -32.98 -17.34 17.17
C LEU A 199 -32.94 -17.30 15.64
N LYS A 200 -33.36 -16.19 15.03
CA LYS A 200 -33.34 -16.04 13.58
C LYS A 200 -32.17 -15.16 13.14
N LEU A 201 -31.32 -15.68 12.27
CA LEU A 201 -30.20 -14.98 11.65
C LEU A 201 -30.37 -14.99 10.13
N ILE A 202 -30.25 -13.84 9.49
CA ILE A 202 -30.54 -13.67 8.05
C ILE A 202 -29.28 -13.13 7.35
N ALA A 203 -28.84 -13.78 6.28
CA ALA A 203 -27.86 -13.22 5.36
C ALA A 203 -28.53 -12.18 4.46
N THR A 204 -27.99 -10.97 4.37
CA THR A 204 -28.57 -9.86 3.58
C THR A 204 -28.55 -10.14 2.08
N GLN A 205 -27.58 -10.93 1.63
CA GLN A 205 -27.36 -11.28 0.22
C GLN A 205 -27.19 -12.80 0.12
N PRO A 206 -28.31 -13.56 0.06
CA PRO A 206 -28.25 -15.01 0.02
C PRO A 206 -27.72 -15.56 -1.31
N VAL A 207 -27.72 -14.75 -2.39
CA VAL A 207 -27.16 -15.12 -3.69
C VAL A 207 -26.39 -13.93 -4.26
N VAL A 208 -25.12 -14.12 -4.62
CA VAL A 208 -24.28 -13.08 -5.24
C VAL A 208 -23.40 -13.70 -6.32
N ARG A 209 -23.29 -13.06 -7.49
CA ARG A 209 -22.31 -13.47 -8.51
C ARG A 209 -20.93 -12.91 -8.14
N LEU A 210 -19.91 -13.78 -8.14
CA LEU A 210 -18.53 -13.40 -7.92
C LEU A 210 -17.65 -13.79 -9.10
N GLU A 211 -16.93 -12.83 -9.65
CA GLU A 211 -15.89 -13.03 -10.66
C GLU A 211 -14.63 -13.68 -10.06
N PRO A 212 -13.74 -14.27 -10.89
CA PRO A 212 -12.49 -14.87 -10.42
C PRO A 212 -11.67 -13.92 -9.56
N GLY A 213 -11.26 -14.35 -8.37
CA GLY A 213 -10.51 -13.53 -7.42
C GLY A 213 -11.31 -12.44 -6.71
N GLN A 214 -12.60 -12.24 -7.06
CA GLN A 214 -13.46 -11.25 -6.43
C GLN A 214 -13.86 -11.71 -5.01
N THR A 215 -13.98 -10.74 -4.10
CA THR A 215 -14.36 -10.97 -2.71
C THR A 215 -15.67 -10.25 -2.40
N GLN A 216 -16.68 -10.97 -1.89
CA GLN A 216 -17.94 -10.39 -1.43
C GLN A 216 -17.96 -10.30 0.09
N GLN A 217 -18.23 -9.11 0.63
CA GLN A 217 -18.58 -8.97 2.04
C GLN A 217 -20.06 -9.30 2.24
N LEU A 218 -20.34 -10.32 3.04
CA LEU A 218 -21.69 -10.73 3.40
C LEU A 218 -22.02 -10.21 4.81
N ARG A 219 -23.20 -9.60 4.96
CA ARG A 219 -23.73 -9.15 6.25
C ARG A 219 -24.81 -10.10 6.74
N PHE A 220 -24.79 -10.37 8.03
CA PHE A 220 -25.75 -11.20 8.74
C PHE A 220 -26.48 -10.35 9.77
N ILE A 221 -27.80 -10.42 9.80
CA ILE A 221 -28.65 -9.63 10.68
C ILE A 221 -29.33 -10.55 11.69
N LEU A 222 -29.16 -10.23 12.97
CA LEU A 222 -29.79 -10.89 14.09
C LEU A 222 -31.21 -10.37 14.29
N GLN A 223 -32.18 -11.28 14.37
CA GLN A 223 -33.57 -10.96 14.71
C GLN A 223 -33.96 -11.62 16.04
N ASN A 224 -33.97 -10.83 17.11
CA ASN A 224 -34.45 -11.23 18.43
C ASN A 224 -35.42 -10.18 18.99
N LYS A 225 -36.47 -10.63 19.70
CA LYS A 225 -37.50 -9.75 20.30
C LYS A 225 -37.20 -9.36 21.74
N GLN A 226 -36.27 -10.06 22.38
CA GLN A 226 -35.86 -9.89 23.77
C GLN A 226 -34.33 -9.96 23.82
N PRO A 227 -33.68 -9.21 24.72
CA PRO A 227 -32.24 -9.29 24.93
C PRO A 227 -31.78 -10.72 25.22
N LEU A 228 -30.64 -11.12 24.68
CA LEU A 228 -30.05 -12.42 24.94
C LEU A 228 -29.33 -12.41 26.31
N ASP A 229 -29.32 -13.57 26.95
CA ASP A 229 -28.68 -13.77 28.26
C ASP A 229 -27.53 -14.79 28.23
N VAL A 230 -27.39 -15.53 27.12
CA VAL A 230 -26.39 -16.57 26.86
C VAL A 230 -25.92 -16.51 25.42
N GLU A 231 -24.69 -16.95 25.14
CA GLU A 231 -24.21 -17.11 23.77
C GLU A 231 -24.96 -18.21 23.03
N HIS A 232 -25.20 -18.00 21.74
CA HIS A 232 -25.84 -18.96 20.84
C HIS A 232 -24.87 -19.40 19.75
N TYR A 233 -25.06 -20.61 19.23
CA TYR A 233 -24.22 -21.21 18.20
C TYR A 233 -25.07 -21.63 16.99
N LYS A 234 -24.62 -21.29 15.78
CA LYS A 234 -25.26 -21.64 14.51
C LYS A 234 -24.22 -22.02 13.47
N ARG A 235 -24.66 -22.38 12.26
CA ARG A 235 -23.78 -22.61 11.11
C ARG A 235 -24.24 -21.79 9.90
N VAL A 236 -23.33 -21.53 8.97
CA VAL A 236 -23.62 -20.94 7.68
C VAL A 236 -22.84 -21.67 6.60
N THR A 237 -23.51 -21.99 5.50
CA THR A 237 -22.91 -22.65 4.34
C THR A 237 -22.75 -21.68 3.18
N PHE A 238 -21.64 -21.80 2.46
CA PHE A 238 -21.33 -21.08 1.21
C PHE A 238 -21.15 -22.09 0.08
N ASP A 239 -22.00 -22.00 -0.93
CA ASP A 239 -21.99 -22.85 -2.12
C ASP A 239 -21.58 -22.03 -3.35
N GLY A 240 -20.60 -22.51 -4.13
CA GLY A 240 -20.28 -21.95 -5.45
C GLY A 240 -21.06 -22.66 -6.53
N ILE A 241 -21.91 -21.94 -7.25
CA ILE A 241 -22.67 -22.46 -8.39
C ILE A 241 -22.04 -21.89 -9.67
N PRO A 242 -21.29 -22.68 -10.45
CA PRO A 242 -20.60 -22.19 -11.64
C PRO A 242 -21.58 -21.75 -12.72
N PRO A 243 -21.14 -20.95 -13.71
CA PRO A 243 -21.95 -20.54 -14.84
C PRO A 243 -22.17 -21.76 -15.72
N LYS A 244 -23.35 -21.85 -16.31
CA LYS A 244 -23.57 -22.78 -17.41
C LYS A 244 -22.68 -22.34 -18.58
N ASN A 245 -21.79 -23.22 -19.04
CA ASN A 245 -20.80 -22.86 -20.05
C ASN A 245 -21.40 -23.03 -21.46
N ASP A 246 -21.23 -22.03 -22.33
CA ASP A 246 -21.64 -22.10 -23.75
C ASP A 246 -20.57 -22.77 -24.64
N ASP A 247 -19.47 -23.21 -24.03
CA ASP A 247 -18.30 -23.76 -24.68
C ASP A 247 -18.61 -25.12 -25.33
N LYS A 248 -18.18 -25.33 -26.57
CA LYS A 248 -18.60 -26.44 -27.46
C LYS A 248 -18.06 -27.84 -27.09
N LYS A 249 -17.73 -28.08 -25.82
CA LYS A 249 -17.15 -29.32 -25.30
C LYS A 249 -18.14 -30.08 -24.42
N ILE A 250 -17.98 -31.40 -24.38
CA ILE A 250 -18.87 -32.30 -23.64
C ILE A 250 -18.32 -32.52 -22.22
N LYS A 251 -18.95 -31.95 -21.18
CA LYS A 251 -18.48 -31.98 -19.78
C LYS A 251 -19.56 -32.46 -18.77
N ILE A 252 -19.09 -32.92 -17.60
CA ILE A 252 -19.87 -33.25 -16.39
C ILE A 252 -19.20 -32.51 -15.23
N GLY A 253 -19.86 -31.56 -14.55
CA GLY A 253 -19.26 -30.75 -13.46
C GLY A 253 -19.65 -31.20 -12.04
N ILE A 254 -18.80 -30.95 -11.03
CA ILE A 254 -19.05 -31.26 -9.60
C ILE A 254 -18.66 -30.05 -8.72
N ASN A 255 -19.53 -29.66 -7.75
CA ASN A 255 -19.38 -28.46 -6.91
C ASN A 255 -19.02 -28.77 -5.43
N ILE A 256 -18.29 -27.86 -4.76
CA ILE A 256 -17.84 -27.97 -3.35
C ILE A 256 -18.57 -26.95 -2.45
N ARG A 257 -19.06 -27.42 -1.28
CA ARG A 257 -19.76 -26.63 -0.24
C ARG A 257 -18.85 -26.33 0.96
N GLN A 258 -18.75 -25.07 1.38
CA GLN A 258 -18.10 -24.69 2.65
C GLN A 258 -19.14 -24.51 3.76
N ASP A 259 -18.83 -24.98 4.98
CA ASP A 259 -19.74 -24.91 6.14
C ASP A 259 -19.00 -24.42 7.39
N ILE A 260 -19.24 -23.16 7.79
CA ILE A 260 -18.56 -22.52 8.91
C ILE A 260 -19.49 -22.28 10.12
N PRO A 261 -18.94 -22.28 11.34
CA PRO A 261 -19.69 -21.94 12.53
C PRO A 261 -19.99 -20.44 12.66
N VAL A 262 -21.01 -20.14 13.44
CA VAL A 262 -21.47 -18.79 13.80
C VAL A 262 -21.65 -18.72 15.32
N LEU A 263 -21.03 -17.73 15.96
CA LEU A 263 -21.19 -17.45 17.39
C LEU A 263 -21.94 -16.13 17.58
N ILE A 264 -23.06 -16.17 18.29
CA ILE A 264 -23.90 -15.00 18.57
C ILE A 264 -23.70 -14.60 20.02
N ARG A 265 -23.27 -13.36 20.24
CA ARG A 265 -22.92 -12.84 21.57
C ARG A 265 -23.98 -11.89 22.11
N PRO A 266 -24.45 -12.08 23.36
CA PRO A 266 -25.33 -11.12 24.01
C PRO A 266 -24.66 -9.79 24.32
N ALA A 267 -25.40 -8.68 24.22
CA ALA A 267 -24.91 -7.35 24.57
C ALA A 267 -24.65 -7.21 26.08
N SER A 268 -25.35 -8.01 26.89
CA SER A 268 -25.26 -8.00 28.35
C SER A 268 -24.08 -8.80 28.92
N LEU A 269 -23.38 -9.56 28.07
CA LEU A 269 -22.38 -10.53 28.49
C LEU A 269 -20.96 -10.05 28.13
N GLY A 270 -20.09 -9.91 29.14
CA GLY A 270 -18.70 -9.49 28.91
C GLY A 270 -17.90 -10.53 28.12
N VAL A 271 -16.91 -10.09 27.33
CA VAL A 271 -16.07 -10.99 26.54
C VAL A 271 -15.16 -11.81 27.46
N VAL A 272 -15.21 -13.14 27.35
CA VAL A 272 -14.34 -14.05 28.10
C VAL A 272 -13.60 -14.97 27.12
N THR A 273 -12.28 -14.84 27.07
CA THR A 273 -11.41 -15.54 26.11
C THR A 273 -11.01 -16.94 26.57
N ASP A 274 -11.29 -17.30 27.83
CA ASP A 274 -10.96 -18.59 28.44
C ASP A 274 -12.20 -19.32 28.97
N ALA A 275 -13.33 -19.21 28.27
CA ALA A 275 -14.61 -19.80 28.65
C ALA A 275 -14.55 -21.31 28.96
N TRP A 276 -13.58 -22.04 28.38
CA TRP A 276 -13.35 -23.46 28.69
C TRP A 276 -12.96 -23.72 30.15
N LYS A 277 -12.39 -22.73 30.87
CA LYS A 277 -12.09 -22.86 32.30
C LYS A 277 -13.35 -22.97 33.15
N PHE A 278 -14.51 -22.56 32.64
CA PHE A 278 -15.78 -22.74 33.34
C PHE A 278 -16.34 -24.15 33.22
N LEU A 279 -15.80 -24.99 32.32
CA LEU A 279 -16.23 -26.37 32.19
C LEU A 279 -15.97 -27.14 33.49
N LYS A 280 -17.01 -27.81 33.98
CA LYS A 280 -16.92 -28.75 35.09
C LYS A 280 -16.93 -30.15 34.53
N TRP A 281 -16.04 -31.01 35.01
CA TRP A 281 -16.00 -32.39 34.59
C TRP A 281 -16.08 -33.34 35.80
N SER A 282 -16.54 -34.56 35.55
CA SER A 282 -16.53 -35.66 36.51
C SER A 282 -16.28 -36.97 35.78
N SER A 283 -15.53 -37.89 36.39
CA SER A 283 -15.30 -39.24 35.87
C SER A 283 -15.83 -40.28 36.86
N ASN A 284 -16.55 -41.28 36.38
CA ASN A 284 -16.98 -42.44 37.17
C ASN A 284 -16.08 -43.68 36.96
N GLY A 285 -14.95 -43.49 36.27
CA GLY A 285 -14.01 -44.53 35.93
C GLY A 285 -14.37 -45.34 34.68
N ALA A 286 -15.55 -45.16 34.09
CA ALA A 286 -15.95 -45.75 32.80
C ALA A 286 -16.37 -44.69 31.77
N SER A 287 -16.81 -43.50 32.21
CA SER A 287 -17.13 -42.36 31.36
C SER A 287 -16.72 -41.05 32.01
N VAL A 288 -16.46 -40.04 31.18
CA VAL A 288 -16.24 -38.65 31.58
C VAL A 288 -17.45 -37.82 31.17
N THR A 289 -18.00 -37.10 32.13
CA THR A 289 -19.05 -36.12 31.91
C THR A 289 -18.45 -34.73 32.00
N VAL A 290 -18.71 -33.89 30.99
CA VAL A 290 -18.28 -32.49 30.90
C VAL A 290 -19.53 -31.62 30.82
N LYS A 291 -19.68 -30.69 31.75
CA LYS A 291 -20.79 -29.75 31.87
C LYS A 291 -20.29 -28.33 31.66
N ASN A 292 -20.99 -27.55 30.86
CA ASN A 292 -20.79 -26.12 30.75
C ASN A 292 -21.83 -25.38 31.60
N PRO A 293 -21.51 -24.99 32.86
CA PRO A 293 -22.42 -24.20 33.69
C PRO A 293 -22.43 -22.70 33.34
N SER A 294 -21.59 -22.26 32.39
CA SER A 294 -21.43 -20.84 32.06
C SER A 294 -22.49 -20.36 31.06
N LYS A 295 -22.49 -19.05 30.82
CA LYS A 295 -23.32 -18.38 29.80
C LYS A 295 -22.65 -18.35 28.42
N TYR A 296 -21.44 -18.89 28.28
CA TYR A 296 -20.63 -18.85 27.06
C TYR A 296 -20.69 -20.19 26.32
N VAL A 297 -20.66 -20.16 24.99
CA VAL A 297 -20.47 -21.37 24.18
C VAL A 297 -18.99 -21.72 24.23
N VAL A 298 -18.67 -22.93 24.71
CA VAL A 298 -17.27 -23.38 24.75
C VAL A 298 -17.00 -24.24 23.53
N ARG A 299 -16.13 -23.77 22.63
CA ARG A 299 -15.61 -24.54 21.48
C ARG A 299 -14.31 -25.23 21.86
N LEU A 300 -14.22 -26.54 21.60
CA LEU A 300 -13.05 -27.35 21.88
C LEU A 300 -12.97 -28.54 20.92
N GLY A 301 -11.79 -29.13 20.77
CA GLY A 301 -11.65 -30.45 20.18
C GLY A 301 -12.46 -31.47 20.99
N GLN A 302 -13.01 -32.48 20.30
CA GLN A 302 -13.80 -33.54 20.93
C GLN A 302 -12.99 -34.43 21.88
N ASN A 303 -11.67 -34.47 21.69
CA ASN A 303 -10.80 -35.25 22.55
C ASN A 303 -10.62 -34.59 23.92
N VAL A 304 -10.85 -35.35 24.98
CA VAL A 304 -10.71 -34.96 26.38
C VAL A 304 -9.79 -35.97 27.05
N MET A 305 -8.62 -35.53 27.49
CA MET A 305 -7.61 -36.43 28.06
C MET A 305 -7.62 -36.37 29.58
N LEU A 306 -7.77 -37.50 30.25
CA LEU A 306 -7.63 -37.59 31.70
C LEU A 306 -6.15 -37.69 32.10
N LEU A 307 -5.80 -37.06 33.20
CA LEU A 307 -4.44 -37.02 33.74
C LEU A 307 -4.42 -37.50 35.20
N PRO A 308 -3.40 -38.29 35.58
CA PRO A 308 -2.17 -38.59 34.82
C PRO A 308 -2.25 -39.79 33.86
N SER A 309 -3.37 -40.52 33.77
CA SER A 309 -3.43 -41.77 33.00
C SER A 309 -3.21 -41.64 31.51
N GLY A 310 -3.42 -40.43 30.95
CA GLY A 310 -3.34 -40.16 29.52
C GLY A 310 -4.47 -40.81 28.71
N VAL A 311 -5.51 -41.34 29.37
CA VAL A 311 -6.65 -41.96 28.69
C VAL A 311 -7.55 -40.88 28.10
N SER A 312 -7.85 -41.02 26.82
CA SER A 312 -8.70 -40.10 26.08
C SER A 312 -10.17 -40.56 26.11
N ALA A 313 -11.07 -39.60 26.25
CA ALA A 313 -12.52 -39.72 26.07
C ALA A 313 -12.95 -38.77 24.95
N THR A 314 -13.84 -39.22 24.05
CA THR A 314 -14.30 -38.42 22.90
C THR A 314 -15.70 -37.89 23.16
N LEU A 315 -15.86 -36.57 23.24
CA LEU A 315 -17.15 -35.90 23.31
C LEU A 315 -17.89 -36.02 21.98
N SER A 316 -19.22 -36.03 22.01
CA SER A 316 -20.06 -36.17 20.81
C SER A 316 -20.06 -34.95 19.88
N LYS A 317 -19.49 -33.80 20.29
CA LYS A 317 -19.50 -32.53 19.56
C LYS A 317 -18.27 -31.68 19.88
N THR A 318 -17.89 -30.79 18.94
CA THR A 318 -16.77 -29.83 19.06
C THR A 318 -17.14 -28.51 19.78
N TYR A 319 -18.30 -28.49 20.43
CA TYR A 319 -18.78 -27.37 21.23
C TYR A 319 -19.66 -27.88 22.37
N ILE A 320 -19.81 -27.08 23.42
CA ILE A 320 -20.74 -27.32 24.54
C ILE A 320 -21.50 -26.04 24.78
N LEU A 321 -22.82 -26.07 24.55
CA LEU A 321 -23.70 -24.91 24.73
C LEU A 321 -23.84 -24.53 26.22
N PRO A 322 -24.23 -23.28 26.53
CA PRO A 322 -24.57 -22.85 27.87
C PRO A 322 -25.57 -23.80 28.55
N GLY A 323 -25.19 -24.34 29.71
CA GLY A 323 -26.00 -25.30 30.47
C GLY A 323 -25.91 -26.76 30.00
N GLU A 324 -25.35 -27.04 28.83
CA GLU A 324 -25.28 -28.38 28.24
C GLU A 324 -24.30 -29.29 29.02
N THR A 325 -24.60 -30.58 29.02
CA THR A 325 -23.77 -31.63 29.61
C THR A 325 -23.56 -32.73 28.60
N LEU A 326 -22.29 -32.96 28.24
CA LEU A 326 -21.88 -34.04 27.36
C LEU A 326 -21.25 -35.17 28.18
N THR A 327 -21.48 -36.41 27.77
CA THR A 327 -20.83 -37.59 28.39
C THR A 327 -20.13 -38.39 27.30
N ALA A 328 -18.89 -38.78 27.58
CA ALA A 328 -18.02 -39.55 26.71
C ALA A 328 -17.60 -40.85 27.41
N ASP A 329 -17.86 -41.98 26.78
CA ASP A 329 -17.43 -43.28 27.30
C ASP A 329 -15.93 -43.50 27.07
N MET A 330 -15.24 -44.03 28.10
CA MET A 330 -13.81 -44.31 28.04
C MET A 330 -13.58 -45.76 27.63
N LYS A 331 -12.68 -45.98 26.65
CA LYS A 331 -12.31 -47.34 26.20
C LYS A 331 -11.57 -48.16 27.26
N LYS A 332 -10.99 -47.51 28.27
CA LYS A 332 -10.24 -48.15 29.36
C LYS A 332 -10.74 -47.61 30.70
N LYS A 333 -11.10 -48.50 31.63
CA LYS A 333 -11.47 -48.07 32.98
C LYS A 333 -10.26 -47.52 33.71
N VAL A 334 -10.41 -46.37 34.34
CA VAL A 334 -9.32 -45.72 35.09
C VAL A 334 -9.80 -45.34 36.49
N SER A 335 -8.92 -45.52 37.48
CA SER A 335 -9.12 -45.05 38.85
C SER A 335 -7.91 -44.22 39.26
N GLY A 336 -8.12 -42.96 39.66
CA GLY A 336 -7.06 -42.10 40.20
C GLY A 336 -6.73 -40.85 39.39
N ASP A 337 -7.41 -40.59 38.26
CA ASP A 337 -7.25 -39.33 37.52
C ASP A 337 -7.93 -38.17 38.27
N SER A 338 -7.18 -37.08 38.42
CA SER A 338 -7.60 -35.89 39.19
C SER A 338 -7.73 -34.63 38.33
N SER A 339 -7.38 -34.71 37.04
CA SER A 339 -7.43 -33.57 36.13
C SER A 339 -7.78 -34.01 34.71
N VAL A 340 -8.29 -33.07 33.92
CA VAL A 340 -8.66 -33.28 32.52
C VAL A 340 -8.04 -32.16 31.69
N LYS A 341 -7.46 -32.54 30.56
CA LYS A 341 -6.92 -31.62 29.55
C LYS A 341 -7.92 -31.50 28.40
N PHE A 342 -8.38 -30.27 28.17
CA PHE A 342 -9.18 -29.87 27.01
C PHE A 342 -8.27 -29.24 25.94
N PHE A 343 -8.69 -29.31 24.68
CA PHE A 343 -7.99 -28.72 23.55
C PHE A 343 -8.85 -27.60 22.92
N PRO A 344 -8.77 -26.35 23.40
CA PRO A 344 -9.56 -25.24 22.87
C PRO A 344 -9.06 -24.79 21.48
N ALA A 345 -9.93 -24.18 20.67
CA ALA A 345 -9.60 -23.64 19.34
C ALA A 345 -9.54 -22.09 19.36
N SER A 346 -8.47 -21.43 18.87
CA SER A 346 -8.43 -19.95 18.68
C SER A 346 -7.31 -19.45 17.72
N ARG A 347 -7.03 -18.11 17.64
CA ARG A 347 -7.24 -17.26 16.46
C ARG A 347 -6.20 -16.15 16.05
N TYR A 348 -5.10 -15.76 16.71
CA TYR A 348 -4.29 -14.54 16.32
C TYR A 348 -2.79 -14.51 16.75
N GLY A 349 -2.00 -13.50 16.35
CA GLY A 349 -0.55 -13.28 16.63
C GLY A 349 -0.20 -12.52 17.93
N VAL A 350 0.75 -11.57 17.90
CA VAL A 350 1.18 -10.81 19.11
C VAL A 350 0.32 -9.55 19.32
N GLU A 351 -0.21 -9.39 20.54
CA GLU A 351 -1.05 -8.27 20.96
C GLU A 351 -0.46 -7.58 22.20
N VAL A 352 -0.52 -6.25 22.25
CA VAL A 352 -0.05 -5.45 23.40
C VAL A 352 -1.13 -4.49 23.87
N ASN A 353 -1.60 -4.63 25.10
CA ASN A 353 -2.61 -3.77 25.72
C ASN A 353 -3.89 -3.59 24.87
N GLY A 354 -4.42 -4.66 24.26
CA GLY A 354 -5.61 -4.55 23.41
C GLY A 354 -5.31 -4.17 21.96
N LYS A 355 -4.04 -3.95 21.59
CA LYS A 355 -3.63 -3.48 20.26
C LYS A 355 -2.80 -4.54 19.54
N GLU A 356 -3.29 -4.98 18.38
CA GLU A 356 -2.62 -5.96 17.53
C GLU A 356 -1.30 -5.38 16.98
N ARG A 357 -0.22 -6.16 17.06
CA ARG A 357 1.11 -5.79 16.57
C ARG A 357 1.55 -6.58 15.34
N GLY A 358 0.83 -7.67 15.02
CA GLY A 358 1.10 -8.54 13.88
C GLY A 358 1.81 -9.84 14.29
N MET A 359 2.45 -10.50 13.32
CA MET A 359 3.20 -11.74 13.55
C MET A 359 4.69 -11.46 13.78
N ALA A 360 5.25 -12.03 14.84
CA ALA A 360 6.69 -12.04 15.10
C ALA A 360 7.12 -13.38 15.68
N ALA A 361 8.36 -13.77 15.40
CA ALA A 361 8.94 -14.96 15.99
C ALA A 361 9.27 -14.71 17.47
N VAL A 362 8.64 -15.49 18.36
CA VAL A 362 8.84 -15.41 19.80
C VAL A 362 9.52 -16.67 20.34
N ARG A 363 10.34 -16.51 21.38
CA ARG A 363 11.04 -17.63 22.02
C ARG A 363 10.47 -17.89 23.40
N PHE A 364 10.40 -19.16 23.79
CA PHE A 364 10.06 -19.58 25.14
C PHE A 364 11.22 -20.36 25.75
N ASN A 365 11.46 -20.19 27.04
CA ASN A 365 12.42 -21.04 27.76
C ASN A 365 11.80 -22.40 28.11
N LYS A 366 12.60 -23.25 28.78
CA LYS A 366 12.20 -24.61 29.19
C LYS A 366 11.01 -24.63 30.15
N ASP A 367 10.74 -23.52 30.83
CA ASP A 367 9.65 -23.36 31.79
C ASP A 367 8.40 -22.71 31.14
N GLY A 368 8.42 -22.48 29.82
CA GLY A 368 7.32 -21.89 29.07
C GLY A 368 7.17 -20.37 29.26
N VAL A 369 8.19 -19.71 29.79
CA VAL A 369 8.22 -18.23 29.93
C VAL A 369 8.67 -17.62 28.60
N LEU A 370 7.93 -16.62 28.15
CA LEU A 370 8.26 -15.82 26.97
C LEU A 370 9.56 -15.05 27.19
N CYS A 371 10.52 -15.26 26.30
CA CYS A 371 11.80 -14.58 26.31
C CYS A 371 11.67 -13.25 25.56
N PHE A 372 11.88 -12.15 26.27
CA PHE A 372 11.99 -10.84 25.67
C PHE A 372 13.41 -10.61 25.21
N ASP A 373 13.59 -10.43 23.91
CA ASP A 373 14.81 -9.88 23.33
C ASP A 373 14.51 -8.49 22.74
N ASN A 374 15.55 -7.80 22.29
CA ASN A 374 15.41 -6.45 21.74
C ASN A 374 14.48 -6.43 20.52
N ASP A 375 14.49 -7.47 19.68
CA ASP A 375 13.65 -7.56 18.50
C ASP A 375 12.16 -7.68 18.85
N LEU A 376 11.81 -8.54 19.82
CA LEU A 376 10.44 -8.68 20.30
C LEU A 376 9.96 -7.42 21.02
N MET A 377 10.79 -6.78 21.84
CA MET A 377 10.41 -5.54 22.54
C MET A 377 10.14 -4.40 21.56
N GLU A 378 10.99 -4.23 20.55
CA GLU A 378 10.83 -3.21 19.53
C GLU A 378 9.58 -3.47 18.68
N PHE A 379 9.38 -4.72 18.24
CA PHE A 379 8.18 -5.15 17.52
C PHE A 379 6.89 -4.91 18.32
N ALA A 380 6.90 -5.29 19.60
CA ALA A 380 5.78 -5.09 20.53
C ALA A 380 5.57 -3.61 20.92
N GLY A 381 6.51 -2.72 20.56
CA GLY A 381 6.46 -1.30 20.90
C GLY A 381 6.65 -1.05 22.40
N LEU A 382 7.60 -1.74 23.03
CA LEU A 382 7.92 -1.63 24.45
C LEU A 382 9.11 -0.71 24.68
N MET A 383 9.17 -0.08 25.85
CA MET A 383 10.34 0.68 26.29
C MET A 383 11.51 -0.28 26.55
N PRO A 384 12.73 0.02 26.07
CA PRO A 384 13.88 -0.87 26.24
C PRO A 384 14.20 -1.05 27.74
N VAL A 385 14.46 -2.30 28.14
CA VAL A 385 14.88 -2.66 29.49
C VAL A 385 16.32 -3.20 29.50
N PRO A 386 17.06 -3.03 30.61
CA PRO A 386 18.44 -3.52 30.71
C PRO A 386 18.49 -5.05 30.79
N ILE A 387 18.76 -5.71 29.65
CA ILE A 387 19.01 -7.15 29.55
C ILE A 387 20.51 -7.41 29.75
N LYS A 388 20.90 -8.37 30.61
CA LYS A 388 22.32 -8.72 30.80
C LYS A 388 22.84 -9.47 29.58
N SER A 389 24.07 -9.20 29.15
CA SER A 389 24.68 -9.83 27.96
C SER A 389 24.82 -11.35 28.02
N ASN A 390 24.69 -11.96 29.21
CA ASN A 390 24.73 -13.40 29.44
C ASN A 390 23.35 -14.01 29.77
N GLU A 391 22.28 -13.23 29.67
CA GLU A 391 20.91 -13.66 29.94
C GLU A 391 20.26 -14.18 28.66
N ALA A 392 20.11 -15.50 28.54
CA ALA A 392 19.64 -16.15 27.31
C ALA A 392 18.13 -15.99 27.07
N CYS A 393 17.36 -15.58 28.08
CA CYS A 393 15.92 -15.40 28.05
C CYS A 393 15.53 -14.45 29.19
N HIS A 394 15.13 -13.22 28.85
CA HIS A 394 14.74 -12.22 29.82
C HIS A 394 13.23 -12.25 30.05
N ASP A 395 12.80 -12.15 31.31
CA ASP A 395 11.39 -12.06 31.68
C ASP A 395 11.02 -10.60 31.98
N ILE A 396 10.16 -10.01 31.16
CA ILE A 396 9.76 -8.59 31.28
C ILE A 396 9.10 -8.27 32.63
N ARG A 397 8.62 -9.28 33.37
CA ARG A 397 8.05 -9.13 34.72
C ARG A 397 9.08 -8.73 35.76
N ASP A 398 10.36 -8.96 35.51
CA ASP A 398 11.44 -8.51 36.39
C ASP A 398 11.56 -6.97 36.40
N ASN A 399 11.22 -6.32 35.28
CA ASN A 399 11.21 -4.86 35.14
C ASN A 399 9.84 -4.26 35.42
N TYR A 400 8.79 -4.95 35.01
CA TYR A 400 7.41 -4.52 35.19
C TYR A 400 6.63 -5.61 35.94
N PRO A 401 6.64 -5.63 37.29
CA PRO A 401 6.01 -6.69 38.08
C PRO A 401 4.50 -6.86 37.88
N LYS A 402 3.85 -5.84 37.30
CA LYS A 402 2.42 -5.85 36.95
C LYS A 402 2.14 -6.34 35.51
N ALA A 403 3.19 -6.71 34.76
CA ALA A 403 3.05 -7.27 33.43
C ALA A 403 2.34 -8.63 33.48
N ILE A 404 1.36 -8.81 32.60
CA ILE A 404 0.66 -10.08 32.41
C ILE A 404 0.98 -10.56 30.99
N ILE A 405 1.51 -11.77 30.88
CA ILE A 405 1.83 -12.42 29.61
C ILE A 405 0.90 -13.61 29.46
N ASN A 406 0.05 -13.59 28.45
CA ASN A 406 -0.79 -14.73 28.07
C ASN A 406 -0.23 -15.33 26.77
N ALA A 407 0.58 -16.38 26.91
CA ALA A 407 0.95 -17.20 25.77
C ALA A 407 -0.21 -18.15 25.43
N LEU A 408 -0.65 -18.15 24.18
CA LEU A 408 -1.77 -18.95 23.71
C LEU A 408 -1.30 -19.85 22.55
N PRO A 409 -0.52 -20.93 22.81
CA PRO A 409 0.17 -21.70 21.76
C PRO A 409 -0.77 -22.40 20.77
N ASN A 410 -2.00 -22.71 21.17
CA ASN A 410 -3.04 -23.28 20.32
C ASN A 410 -3.71 -22.26 19.38
N GLN A 411 -3.30 -21.00 19.49
CA GLN A 411 -3.83 -19.86 18.76
C GLN A 411 -2.76 -19.16 17.93
N GLU A 412 -1.50 -19.62 18.05
CA GLU A 412 -0.30 -18.92 17.56
C GLU A 412 -0.17 -17.48 18.11
N ALA A 413 -0.74 -17.23 19.30
CA ALA A 413 -0.87 -15.89 19.89
C ALA A 413 -0.04 -15.66 21.15
N VAL A 414 0.31 -14.39 21.37
CA VAL A 414 0.84 -13.89 22.64
C VAL A 414 0.19 -12.54 22.96
N GLU A 415 -0.55 -12.46 24.06
CA GLU A 415 -1.07 -11.19 24.56
C GLU A 415 -0.21 -10.66 25.72
N LEU A 416 0.16 -9.38 25.64
CA LEU A 416 0.95 -8.67 26.64
C LEU A 416 0.13 -7.54 27.25
N TYR A 417 -0.18 -7.62 28.53
CA TYR A 417 -0.77 -6.52 29.29
C TYR A 417 0.30 -5.88 30.17
N LEU A 418 0.69 -4.66 29.82
CA LEU A 418 1.82 -3.95 30.38
C LEU A 418 1.38 -2.58 30.91
N PRO A 419 1.98 -2.06 31.99
CA PRO A 419 1.69 -0.72 32.47
C PRO A 419 2.05 0.34 31.41
N ALA A 420 1.41 1.51 31.43
CA ALA A 420 1.60 2.54 30.40
C ALA A 420 3.07 2.99 30.25
N GLU A 421 3.84 2.97 31.33
CA GLU A 421 5.28 3.26 31.35
C GLU A 421 6.17 2.22 30.63
N ALA A 422 5.66 1.02 30.38
CA ALA A 422 6.35 -0.05 29.67
C ALA A 422 6.12 -0.01 28.15
N VAL A 423 5.12 0.74 27.68
CA VAL A 423 4.78 0.84 26.25
C VAL A 423 5.39 2.11 25.69
N ASN A 424 6.18 1.97 24.63
CA ASN A 424 6.71 3.09 23.88
C ASN A 424 5.58 3.69 23.04
N SER A 425 5.03 4.83 23.47
CA SER A 425 4.11 5.60 22.64
C SER A 425 4.89 6.12 21.44
N LEU A 426 4.64 5.58 20.24
CA LEU A 426 5.24 5.98 18.96
C LEU A 426 5.13 7.50 18.65
N SER A 427 4.42 8.26 19.49
CA SER A 427 4.09 9.69 19.40
C SER A 427 4.53 10.52 20.63
N GLY A 428 5.26 9.99 21.61
CA GLY A 428 5.63 10.70 22.85
C GLY A 428 7.13 10.84 23.09
N ASP A 429 7.54 11.99 23.66
CA ASP A 429 8.91 12.43 24.02
C ASP A 429 9.92 11.27 24.16
N ILE A 430 10.62 10.99 23.07
CA ILE A 430 11.65 9.97 23.02
C ILE A 430 12.83 10.50 23.83
N LYS A 431 12.98 10.00 25.06
CA LYS A 431 14.06 10.44 25.96
C LYS A 431 15.45 9.97 25.50
N ASN A 432 15.51 8.98 24.60
CA ASN A 432 16.74 8.36 24.13
C ASN A 432 16.77 8.35 22.59
N PHE A 433 17.38 9.38 22.00
CA PHE A 433 17.73 9.39 20.58
C PHE A 433 18.96 8.54 20.34
N GLN A 434 19.04 7.83 19.21
CA GLN A 434 20.29 7.22 18.79
C GLN A 434 21.27 8.31 18.36
N HIS A 435 22.50 8.20 18.84
CA HIS A 435 23.58 9.14 18.62
C HIS A 435 24.83 8.39 18.16
N GLY A 436 25.71 9.09 17.46
CA GLY A 436 26.99 8.58 17.00
C GLY A 436 26.89 7.81 15.69
N GLY A 437 27.64 6.72 15.60
CA GLY A 437 27.97 6.09 14.32
C GLY A 437 29.07 6.83 13.59
N THR A 438 29.66 6.17 12.59
CA THR A 438 30.70 6.76 11.76
C THR A 438 30.53 6.29 10.32
N ALA A 439 30.38 7.24 9.40
CA ALA A 439 30.39 6.96 7.98
C ALA A 439 30.84 8.20 7.19
N ALA A 440 31.52 7.97 6.07
CA ALA A 440 31.68 8.97 5.04
C ALA A 440 30.53 8.84 4.04
N LEU A 441 30.19 9.94 3.37
CA LEU A 441 29.22 9.96 2.29
C LEU A 441 29.76 10.74 1.10
N LEU A 442 29.29 10.41 -0.09
CA LEU A 442 29.49 11.17 -1.31
C LEU A 442 28.18 11.20 -2.09
N ASN A 443 27.55 12.37 -2.14
CA ASN A 443 26.45 12.65 -3.04
C ASN A 443 27.01 13.18 -4.36
N TYR A 444 26.45 12.73 -5.48
CA TYR A 444 26.85 13.18 -6.80
C TYR A 444 25.63 13.45 -7.67
N SER A 445 25.73 14.50 -8.48
CA SER A 445 24.84 14.79 -9.59
C SER A 445 25.71 15.20 -10.78
N LEU A 446 25.78 14.31 -11.76
CA LEU A 446 26.56 14.47 -12.97
C LEU A 446 25.61 14.72 -14.13
N PHE A 447 25.94 15.69 -14.95
CA PHE A 447 25.09 16.12 -16.05
C PHE A 447 25.95 16.44 -17.27
N SER A 448 25.50 16.07 -18.47
CA SER A 448 26.14 16.46 -19.72
C SER A 448 25.12 16.65 -20.83
N THR A 449 25.31 17.70 -21.62
CA THR A 449 24.62 17.94 -22.89
C THR A 449 25.60 18.11 -24.03
N HIS A 450 25.14 17.71 -25.21
CA HIS A 450 25.80 17.95 -26.48
C HIS A 450 24.76 18.36 -27.50
N ASN A 451 24.90 19.57 -28.04
CA ASN A 451 24.05 20.15 -29.06
C ASN A 451 24.86 20.37 -30.34
N ASP A 452 24.31 19.95 -31.46
CA ASP A 452 24.82 20.19 -32.81
C ASP A 452 23.82 21.11 -33.52
N TYR A 453 24.30 22.25 -34.04
CA TYR A 453 23.47 23.29 -34.66
C TYR A 453 23.45 23.23 -36.19
N GLY A 454 24.24 22.33 -36.80
CA GLY A 454 24.58 22.40 -38.22
C GLY A 454 25.79 23.33 -38.48
N ASP A 455 26.35 23.26 -39.69
CA ASP A 455 27.52 24.06 -40.12
C ASP A 455 28.79 23.93 -39.24
N ASN A 456 28.98 22.78 -38.57
CA ASN A 456 30.05 22.47 -37.59
C ASN A 456 29.99 23.24 -36.26
N ASP A 457 28.93 23.99 -35.98
CA ASP A 457 28.77 24.62 -34.67
C ASP A 457 28.20 23.61 -33.67
N THR A 458 29.02 23.29 -32.66
CA THR A 458 28.65 22.35 -31.60
C THR A 458 28.80 23.01 -30.25
N SER A 459 27.84 22.80 -29.36
CA SER A 459 27.93 23.20 -27.95
C SER A 459 27.96 21.96 -27.07
N ARG A 460 28.90 21.92 -26.13
CA ARG A 460 29.03 20.88 -25.13
C ARG A 460 29.09 21.51 -23.76
N TYR A 461 28.24 21.04 -22.87
CA TYR A 461 28.26 21.41 -21.47
C TYR A 461 28.28 20.17 -20.61
N SER A 462 29.14 20.14 -19.60
CA SER A 462 29.18 19.08 -18.60
C SER A 462 29.29 19.70 -17.21
N GLN A 463 28.61 19.11 -16.24
CA GLN A 463 28.63 19.55 -14.84
C GLN A 463 28.75 18.34 -13.91
N ALA A 464 29.48 18.51 -12.81
CA ALA A 464 29.52 17.59 -11.70
C ALA A 464 29.31 18.37 -10.39
N SER A 465 28.15 18.19 -9.76
CA SER A 465 27.89 18.61 -8.38
C SER A 465 28.25 17.47 -7.44
N LEU A 466 29.27 17.67 -6.61
CA LEU A 466 29.80 16.68 -5.68
C LEU A 466 29.69 17.21 -4.26
N GLU A 467 29.11 16.43 -3.36
CA GLU A 467 29.02 16.76 -1.94
C GLU A 467 29.59 15.60 -1.13
N ALA A 468 30.76 15.81 -0.56
CA ALA A 468 31.42 14.87 0.32
C ALA A 468 31.06 15.18 1.77
N GLY A 469 30.85 14.13 2.56
CA GLY A 469 30.57 14.26 3.96
C GLY A 469 31.25 13.20 4.82
N PHE A 470 31.40 13.50 6.10
CA PHE A 470 31.86 12.55 7.10
C PHE A 470 31.15 12.81 8.42
N ASN A 471 30.48 11.79 8.95
CA ASN A 471 29.80 11.84 10.22
C ASN A 471 30.59 11.04 11.24
N THR A 472 30.82 11.60 12.43
CA THR A 472 31.33 10.86 13.58
C THR A 472 31.01 11.59 14.88
N MET A 473 30.62 10.87 15.93
CA MET A 473 30.38 11.46 17.25
C MET A 473 29.40 12.66 17.22
N ASP A 474 28.33 12.58 16.42
CA ASP A 474 27.36 13.66 16.17
C ASP A 474 27.94 14.94 15.55
N TRP A 475 29.17 14.88 15.03
CA TRP A 475 29.72 15.88 14.12
C TRP A 475 29.44 15.47 12.68
N ALA A 476 28.98 16.42 11.88
CA ALA A 476 28.90 16.30 10.43
C ALA A 476 29.91 17.24 9.79
N LEU A 477 30.84 16.69 9.02
CA LEU A 477 31.70 17.46 8.11
C LEU A 477 31.05 17.40 6.73
N ARG A 478 30.88 18.55 6.07
CA ARG A 478 30.28 18.68 4.73
C ARG A 478 31.14 19.55 3.85
N SER A 479 31.26 19.17 2.59
CA SER A 479 31.97 19.94 1.58
C SER A 479 31.33 19.75 0.21
N ARG A 480 30.87 20.85 -0.42
CA ARG A 480 30.16 20.82 -1.69
C ARG A 480 30.87 21.63 -2.76
N TYR A 481 31.08 21.00 -3.91
CA TYR A 481 31.73 21.57 -5.09
C TYR A 481 30.84 21.41 -6.33
N ILE A 482 30.86 22.44 -7.18
CA ILE A 482 30.27 22.39 -8.51
C ILE A 482 31.40 22.56 -9.52
N LEU A 483 31.61 21.54 -10.34
CA LEU A 483 32.58 21.54 -11.43
C LEU A 483 31.81 21.71 -12.74
N THR A 484 32.19 22.65 -13.58
CA THR A 484 31.58 22.87 -14.91
C THR A 484 32.65 22.82 -16.00
N ASP A 485 32.26 22.32 -17.17
CA ASP A 485 33.01 22.38 -18.44
C ASP A 485 32.03 22.88 -19.50
N ASP A 486 32.17 24.16 -19.87
CA ASP A 486 31.38 24.81 -20.91
C ASP A 486 32.26 25.05 -22.13
N ASN A 487 32.07 24.25 -23.19
CA ASN A 487 32.85 24.32 -24.43
C ASN A 487 34.37 24.30 -24.22
N GLY A 488 34.86 23.58 -23.21
CA GLY A 488 36.28 23.49 -22.86
C GLY A 488 36.72 24.49 -21.78
N SER A 489 35.87 25.46 -21.43
CA SER A 489 36.08 26.36 -20.30
C SER A 489 35.71 25.66 -19.00
N ARG A 490 36.72 25.37 -18.16
CA ARG A 490 36.53 24.60 -16.93
C ARG A 490 36.55 25.50 -15.71
N ASN A 491 35.51 25.40 -14.88
CA ASN A 491 35.42 26.10 -13.62
C ASN A 491 35.15 25.13 -12.46
N ALA A 492 35.60 25.50 -11.26
CA ALA A 492 35.39 24.74 -10.04
C ALA A 492 35.02 25.68 -8.89
N GLU A 493 33.77 25.66 -8.48
CA GLU A 493 33.23 26.52 -7.42
C GLU A 493 33.00 25.72 -6.13
N SER A 494 33.52 26.21 -5.01
CA SER A 494 33.20 25.69 -3.68
C SER A 494 32.01 26.44 -3.09
N ILE A 495 30.94 25.73 -2.75
CA ILE A 495 29.75 26.34 -2.15
C ILE A 495 29.96 26.53 -0.65
N TYR A 496 30.37 25.46 0.04
CA TYR A 496 30.67 25.44 1.46
C TYR A 496 31.61 24.27 1.81
N THR A 497 32.34 24.43 2.91
CA THR A 497 33.14 23.38 3.55
C THR A 497 33.14 23.62 5.06
N TYR A 498 32.34 22.88 5.82
CA TYR A 498 32.17 23.14 7.25
C TYR A 498 32.02 21.87 8.07
N ALA A 499 32.35 21.96 9.35
CA ALA A 499 31.98 20.99 10.37
C ALA A 499 30.86 21.56 11.23
N GLU A 500 29.87 20.74 11.56
CA GLU A 500 28.74 21.11 12.40
C GLU A 500 28.50 20.14 13.53
N HIS A 501 27.89 20.65 14.61
CA HIS A 501 27.51 19.87 15.77
C HIS A 501 26.30 20.50 16.47
N VAL A 502 25.36 19.66 16.93
CA VAL A 502 24.17 20.10 17.66
C VAL A 502 24.34 19.93 19.17
N PHE A 503 24.32 21.05 19.88
CA PHE A 503 24.26 21.10 21.34
C PHE A 503 22.80 20.96 21.81
N ALA A 504 22.30 19.74 21.82
CA ALA A 504 20.89 19.42 22.08
C ALA A 504 20.33 20.01 23.40
N ALA A 505 21.12 20.02 24.48
CA ALA A 505 20.70 20.58 25.77
C ALA A 505 20.49 22.10 25.71
N GLN A 506 21.27 22.80 24.88
CA GLN A 506 21.21 24.23 24.65
C GLN A 506 20.26 24.58 23.48
N LYS A 507 19.82 23.58 22.71
CA LYS A 507 19.02 23.74 21.48
C LYS A 507 19.71 24.62 20.43
N MET A 508 21.03 24.50 20.33
CA MET A 508 21.86 25.29 19.43
C MET A 508 22.67 24.37 18.51
N THR A 509 22.79 24.74 17.24
CA THR A 509 23.75 24.19 16.27
C THR A 509 24.95 25.13 16.19
N MET A 510 26.15 24.57 16.15
CA MET A 510 27.38 25.29 15.84
C MET A 510 27.91 24.80 14.50
N GLN A 511 28.34 25.73 13.65
CA GLN A 511 29.04 25.44 12.41
C GLN A 511 30.39 26.17 12.39
N VAL A 512 31.42 25.53 11.86
CA VAL A 512 32.78 26.08 11.73
C VAL A 512 33.38 25.73 10.37
N GLY A 513 33.98 26.71 9.71
CA GLY A 513 34.60 26.57 8.39
C GLY A 513 34.06 27.57 7.38
N GLU A 514 34.06 27.19 6.11
CA GLU A 514 33.46 27.92 5.00
C GLU A 514 31.93 27.73 5.02
N ILE A 515 31.22 28.65 5.67
CA ILE A 515 29.77 28.61 5.91
C ILE A 515 29.07 29.79 5.25
N ASN A 516 27.74 29.73 5.18
CA ASN A 516 26.92 30.88 4.78
C ASN A 516 26.31 31.48 6.04
N ALA A 517 26.77 32.66 6.45
CA ALA A 517 26.30 33.30 7.67
C ALA A 517 24.80 33.63 7.56
N MET A 518 23.97 32.98 8.37
CA MET A 518 22.52 33.21 8.35
C MET A 518 22.11 34.41 9.20
N SER A 519 21.01 35.05 8.81
CA SER A 519 20.39 36.16 9.52
C SER A 519 18.89 36.18 9.24
N ASN A 520 18.09 36.60 10.22
CA ASN A 520 16.62 36.63 10.09
C ASN A 520 16.13 37.84 9.29
N VAL A 521 16.91 38.94 9.26
CA VAL A 521 16.53 40.19 8.57
C VAL A 521 17.46 40.53 7.40
N LEU A 522 18.78 40.44 7.59
CA LEU A 522 19.81 40.85 6.61
C LEU A 522 20.20 39.70 5.68
N SER A 523 20.58 39.96 4.43
CA SER A 523 20.97 38.91 3.45
C SER A 523 21.98 37.87 3.96
N GLY A 524 22.91 38.28 4.84
CA GLY A 524 24.01 37.44 5.28
C GLY A 524 25.09 37.30 4.20
N VAL A 525 26.25 36.73 4.55
CA VAL A 525 27.38 36.58 3.62
C VAL A 525 28.09 35.24 3.80
N PRO A 526 28.67 34.67 2.73
CA PRO A 526 29.60 33.55 2.88
C PRO A 526 30.80 34.00 3.71
N ILE A 527 31.14 33.22 4.74
CA ILE A 527 32.28 33.47 5.61
C ILE A 527 33.12 32.22 5.80
N THR A 528 34.41 32.39 6.06
CA THR A 528 35.25 31.41 6.73
C THR A 528 35.30 31.78 8.20
N GLY A 529 34.60 31.04 9.05
CA GLY A 529 34.41 31.43 10.44
C GLY A 529 33.61 30.44 11.28
N VAL A 530 32.93 30.95 12.30
CA VAL A 530 32.09 30.20 13.23
C VAL A 530 30.71 30.84 13.29
N GLN A 531 29.67 30.02 13.35
CA GLN A 531 28.30 30.44 13.59
C GLN A 531 27.64 29.56 14.65
N PHE A 532 26.85 30.19 15.52
CA PHE A 532 25.91 29.53 16.42
C PHE A 532 24.51 29.97 16.04
N MET A 533 23.60 29.00 15.94
CA MET A 533 22.21 29.25 15.59
C MET A 533 21.31 28.29 16.37
N PRO A 534 20.03 28.61 16.58
CA PRO A 534 19.07 27.66 17.12
C PRO A 534 18.92 26.44 16.21
N THR A 535 18.74 25.25 16.81
CA THR A 535 18.59 24.01 16.03
C THR A 535 17.19 23.91 15.40
N SER A 536 17.14 23.75 14.09
CA SER A 536 15.90 23.70 13.29
C SER A 536 15.24 22.32 13.26
N GLY A 537 15.89 21.24 13.71
CA GLY A 537 15.32 19.87 13.72
C GLY A 537 14.04 19.69 14.57
N LEU A 538 13.62 20.74 15.30
CA LEU A 538 12.34 20.83 16.02
C LEU A 538 11.22 21.52 15.20
N ALA A 539 11.54 22.09 14.04
CA ALA A 539 10.65 22.75 13.11
C ALA A 539 10.76 22.08 11.74
N LYS A 540 9.66 21.50 11.26
CA LYS A 540 9.60 20.85 9.95
C LYS A 540 9.71 21.92 8.86
N THR A 541 10.77 21.93 8.07
CA THR A 541 10.85 22.83 6.90
C THR A 541 11.51 22.08 5.74
N SER A 542 10.87 22.09 4.57
CA SER A 542 11.47 21.63 3.31
C SER A 542 12.66 22.53 2.96
N SER A 543 13.70 21.96 2.37
CA SER A 543 15.00 22.59 2.11
C SER A 543 15.03 23.55 0.92
N GLY A 544 14.01 23.53 0.05
CA GLY A 544 14.02 24.32 -1.17
C GLY A 544 12.69 24.97 -1.51
N VAL A 545 12.75 25.83 -2.53
CA VAL A 545 11.60 26.58 -3.05
C VAL A 545 11.21 26.09 -4.43
N SER A 546 9.93 26.26 -4.79
CA SER A 546 9.45 25.93 -6.13
C SER A 546 9.70 27.09 -7.09
N VAL A 547 10.45 26.84 -8.16
CA VAL A 547 10.68 27.80 -9.25
C VAL A 547 9.92 27.33 -10.49
N SER A 548 8.97 28.12 -10.97
CA SER A 548 8.17 27.80 -12.16
C SER A 548 8.54 28.70 -13.34
N GLY A 549 8.47 28.14 -14.55
CA GLY A 549 8.70 28.85 -15.81
C GLY A 549 8.21 28.03 -16.99
N ILE A 550 8.45 28.50 -18.22
CA ILE A 550 8.14 27.75 -19.44
C ILE A 550 9.40 27.70 -20.32
N ALA A 551 9.77 26.49 -20.72
CA ALA A 551 10.90 26.22 -21.61
C ALA A 551 10.45 26.17 -23.08
N GLN A 552 11.23 26.78 -23.98
CA GLN A 552 10.94 26.86 -25.41
C GLN A 552 11.39 25.60 -26.16
N SER A 553 12.54 25.05 -25.80
CA SER A 553 13.14 23.92 -26.49
C SER A 553 12.85 22.59 -25.79
N SER A 554 13.00 21.49 -26.51
CA SER A 554 12.72 20.14 -26.01
C SER A 554 13.62 19.68 -24.86
N GLN A 555 14.78 20.32 -24.72
CA GLN A 555 15.76 20.11 -23.64
C GLN A 555 16.36 21.47 -23.26
N ALA A 556 15.67 22.22 -22.41
CA ALA A 556 16.20 23.48 -21.87
C ALA A 556 16.96 23.21 -20.56
N ARG A 557 18.05 23.95 -20.35
CA ARG A 557 18.81 23.94 -19.09
C ARG A 557 18.38 25.12 -18.23
N VAL A 558 17.82 24.83 -17.06
CA VAL A 558 17.53 25.86 -16.07
C VAL A 558 18.72 25.97 -15.13
N GLU A 559 19.24 27.18 -14.98
CA GLU A 559 20.26 27.56 -14.01
C GLU A 559 19.64 28.50 -12.99
N VAL A 560 19.88 28.23 -11.70
CA VAL A 560 19.47 29.10 -10.60
C VAL A 560 20.71 29.57 -9.86
N ARG A 561 20.85 30.89 -9.76
CA ARG A 561 21.97 31.57 -9.11
C ARG A 561 21.49 32.41 -7.91
N GLN A 562 22.32 32.52 -6.87
CA GLN A 562 22.13 33.47 -5.76
C GLN A 562 23.40 34.29 -5.58
N ASN A 563 23.32 35.61 -5.76
CA ASN A 563 24.48 36.52 -5.78
C ASN A 563 25.60 36.02 -6.72
N GLY A 564 25.25 35.69 -7.96
CA GLY A 564 26.19 35.22 -9.00
C GLY A 564 26.61 33.75 -8.89
N GLN A 565 26.56 33.16 -7.70
CA GLN A 565 26.94 31.76 -7.47
C GLN A 565 25.87 30.79 -8.00
N LEU A 566 26.29 29.78 -8.78
CA LEU A 566 25.38 28.72 -9.26
C LEU A 566 24.99 27.81 -8.10
N VAL A 567 23.71 27.78 -7.74
CA VAL A 567 23.21 26.96 -6.61
C VAL A 567 22.47 25.72 -7.08
N PHE A 568 21.87 25.77 -8.27
CA PHE A 568 21.13 24.66 -8.85
C PHE A 568 21.16 24.70 -10.38
N SER A 569 21.22 23.54 -11.02
CA SER A 569 21.03 23.43 -12.46
C SER A 569 20.41 22.08 -12.82
N THR A 570 19.44 22.08 -13.73
CA THR A 570 18.81 20.86 -14.22
C THR A 570 18.27 21.05 -15.64
N LEU A 571 18.01 19.93 -16.33
CA LEU A 571 17.25 19.94 -17.57
C LEU A 571 15.75 19.85 -17.33
N VAL A 572 15.00 20.52 -18.19
CA VAL A 572 13.54 20.47 -18.24
C VAL A 572 13.08 20.21 -19.68
N PRO A 573 11.96 19.47 -19.87
CA PRO A 573 11.36 19.29 -21.18
C PRO A 573 10.70 20.60 -21.66
N ALA A 574 10.37 20.66 -22.96
CA ALA A 574 9.60 21.76 -23.53
C ALA A 574 8.24 21.93 -22.83
N GLY A 575 7.85 23.19 -22.63
CA GLY A 575 6.60 23.55 -21.97
C GLY A 575 6.79 24.00 -20.52
N PRO A 576 5.69 24.14 -19.78
CA PRO A 576 5.72 24.61 -18.40
C PRO A 576 6.48 23.63 -17.51
N PHE A 577 7.40 24.15 -16.72
CA PHE A 577 8.13 23.38 -15.71
C PHE A 577 7.93 24.00 -14.33
N THR A 578 8.06 23.16 -13.32
CA THR A 578 8.22 23.60 -11.93
C THR A 578 9.34 22.78 -11.33
N LEU A 579 10.38 23.46 -10.89
CA LEU A 579 11.50 22.89 -10.17
C LEU A 579 11.15 22.94 -8.70
N ASP A 580 10.76 21.79 -8.14
CA ASP A 580 10.52 21.65 -6.72
C ASP A 580 11.85 21.44 -5.96
N ASP A 581 11.92 21.94 -4.74
CA ASP A 581 13.08 21.78 -3.84
C ASP A 581 14.40 22.34 -4.42
N VAL A 582 14.33 23.45 -5.17
CA VAL A 582 15.54 24.19 -5.57
C VAL A 582 16.28 24.61 -4.29
N PRO A 583 17.53 24.15 -4.06
CA PRO A 583 18.26 24.45 -2.85
C PRO A 583 18.44 25.95 -2.69
N VAL A 584 17.96 26.48 -1.56
CA VAL A 584 18.11 27.89 -1.22
C VAL A 584 19.22 28.00 -0.18
N VAL A 585 20.31 28.67 -0.56
CA VAL A 585 21.43 28.92 0.36
C VAL A 585 21.05 30.03 1.34
N ARG A 586 20.23 31.00 0.90
CA ARG A 586 19.75 32.14 1.69
C ARG A 586 18.30 32.51 1.36
N ASN A 587 17.42 32.54 2.36
CA ASN A 587 15.96 32.77 2.19
C ASN A 587 15.54 34.24 2.02
N ASN A 588 16.49 35.16 2.05
CA ASN A 588 16.27 36.60 2.01
C ASN A 588 17.06 37.29 0.89
N VAL A 589 17.57 36.49 -0.05
CA VAL A 589 18.25 36.91 -1.27
C VAL A 589 17.44 36.40 -2.46
N ASP A 590 17.35 37.22 -3.51
CA ASP A 590 16.60 36.88 -4.71
C ASP A 590 17.25 35.69 -5.45
N LEU A 591 16.44 34.89 -6.13
CA LEU A 591 16.94 33.85 -7.04
C LEU A 591 16.96 34.41 -8.45
N ASP A 592 18.12 34.32 -9.09
CA ASP A 592 18.30 34.64 -10.49
C ASP A 592 18.19 33.36 -11.32
N VAL A 593 17.15 33.26 -12.13
CA VAL A 593 16.81 32.07 -12.90
C VAL A 593 17.06 32.34 -14.37
N SER A 594 17.93 31.54 -14.98
CA SER A 594 18.23 31.57 -16.41
C SER A 594 17.79 30.25 -17.05
N VAL A 595 16.95 30.33 -18.08
CA VAL A 595 16.53 29.20 -18.90
C VAL A 595 17.31 29.28 -20.21
N VAL A 596 18.33 28.44 -20.34
CA VAL A 596 19.18 28.32 -21.53
C VAL A 596 18.55 27.29 -22.46
N GLU A 597 18.11 27.74 -23.62
CA GLU A 597 17.43 26.93 -24.62
C GLU A 597 18.41 26.09 -25.44
N SER A 598 17.89 25.07 -26.12
CA SER A 598 18.70 24.18 -26.95
C SER A 598 19.42 24.94 -28.06
N ASP A 599 18.85 26.02 -28.61
CA ASP A 599 19.43 26.90 -29.65
C ASP A 599 20.41 27.96 -29.12
N GLY A 600 20.62 28.01 -27.80
CA GLY A 600 21.48 28.97 -27.12
C GLY A 600 20.79 30.26 -26.69
N ALA A 601 19.52 30.48 -27.05
CA ALA A 601 18.74 31.60 -26.52
C ALA A 601 18.60 31.47 -24.99
N THR A 602 18.62 32.59 -24.26
CA THR A 602 18.53 32.57 -22.79
C THR A 602 17.43 33.49 -22.30
N ASN A 603 16.47 32.94 -21.57
CA ASN A 603 15.45 33.72 -20.86
C ASN A 603 15.84 33.86 -19.39
N ARG A 604 15.96 35.09 -18.90
CA ARG A 604 16.32 35.37 -17.51
C ARG A 604 15.19 36.04 -16.77
N PHE A 605 14.88 35.57 -15.57
CA PHE A 605 13.91 36.20 -14.67
C PHE A 605 14.34 36.03 -13.21
N ILE A 606 13.81 36.90 -12.34
CA ILE A 606 14.15 36.91 -10.92
C ILE A 606 12.94 36.44 -10.12
N VAL A 607 13.16 35.52 -9.18
CA VAL A 607 12.19 35.16 -8.14
C VAL A 607 12.56 35.96 -6.88
N PRO A 608 11.76 36.98 -6.50
CA PRO A 608 12.08 37.81 -5.35
C PRO A 608 12.15 37.00 -4.05
N ALA A 609 13.04 37.38 -3.15
CA ALA A 609 13.23 36.75 -1.85
C ALA A 609 11.93 36.67 -1.02
N SER A 610 10.99 37.60 -1.22
CA SER A 610 9.68 37.57 -0.59
C SER A 610 8.82 36.35 -0.98
N GLN A 611 9.00 35.81 -2.20
CA GLN A 611 8.33 34.59 -2.67
C GLN A 611 9.06 33.31 -2.24
N VAL A 612 10.35 33.43 -1.91
CA VAL A 612 11.20 32.35 -1.40
C VAL A 612 10.91 32.04 0.08
N ARG A 613 10.38 33.03 0.84
CA ARG A 613 10.03 32.86 2.26
C ARG A 613 8.77 32.01 2.45
N ALA A 614 8.81 31.06 3.38
CA ALA A 614 7.70 30.17 3.69
C ALA A 614 6.45 30.93 4.20
N ARG A 615 5.26 30.50 3.76
CA ARG A 615 3.95 31.15 3.99
C ARG A 615 3.41 31.17 5.43
N ASN A 616 4.18 30.73 6.42
CA ASN A 616 3.72 30.56 7.80
C ASN A 616 4.47 31.48 8.77
N LEU A 617 3.78 31.94 9.82
CA LEU A 617 4.39 32.69 10.92
C LEU A 617 5.49 31.82 11.55
N SER A 618 6.74 32.16 11.28
CA SER A 618 7.89 31.40 11.76
C SER A 618 7.91 31.44 13.29
N ARG A 619 8.13 30.31 13.97
CA ARG A 619 8.45 30.38 15.41
C ARG A 619 9.78 31.13 15.52
N PRO A 620 9.87 32.25 16.27
CA PRO A 620 11.13 32.97 16.38
C PRO A 620 12.19 32.02 16.93
N GLN A 621 13.23 31.80 16.13
CA GLN A 621 14.18 30.71 16.32
C GLN A 621 15.05 30.95 17.57
N GLY A 622 15.32 32.22 17.92
CA GLY A 622 16.23 32.64 18.98
C GLY A 622 17.50 33.29 18.43
N LEU A 623 18.52 33.43 19.29
CA LEU A 623 19.76 34.16 19.00
C LEU A 623 20.68 33.39 18.05
N THR A 624 21.02 34.00 16.92
CA THR A 624 22.04 33.59 15.96
C THR A 624 23.22 34.56 16.03
N LEU A 625 24.44 34.01 16.07
CA LEU A 625 25.70 34.76 16.12
C LEU A 625 26.66 34.16 15.09
N SER A 626 27.29 34.98 14.27
CA SER A 626 28.40 34.52 13.42
C SER A 626 29.56 35.51 13.41
N VAL A 627 30.77 34.97 13.27
CA VAL A 627 32.01 35.75 13.14
C VAL A 627 32.91 35.03 12.15
N GLY A 628 33.42 35.74 11.15
CA GLY A 628 34.32 35.15 10.16
C GLY A 628 34.80 36.16 9.12
N GLN A 629 35.77 35.74 8.32
CA GLN A 629 36.22 36.53 7.18
C GLN A 629 35.32 36.25 5.99
N VAL A 630 34.89 37.29 5.29
CA VAL A 630 34.09 37.15 4.05
C VAL A 630 34.85 36.33 3.01
N ARG A 631 34.13 35.60 2.16
CA ARG A 631 34.71 34.82 1.05
C ARG A 631 33.77 34.78 -0.14
N SER A 632 34.29 34.34 -1.29
CA SER A 632 33.48 33.97 -2.46
C SER A 632 32.61 35.11 -3.00
N ILE A 633 33.12 36.35 -2.92
CA ILE A 633 32.53 37.55 -3.53
C ILE A 633 33.56 38.08 -4.52
N GLU A 634 33.24 38.09 -5.82
CA GLU A 634 34.09 38.74 -6.81
C GLU A 634 34.13 40.23 -6.53
N SER A 635 35.27 40.73 -6.07
CA SER A 635 35.45 42.15 -5.75
C SER A 635 36.90 42.58 -5.93
N GLU A 636 37.13 43.87 -6.16
CA GLU A 636 38.48 44.47 -6.16
C GLU A 636 38.98 44.79 -4.73
N TYR A 637 38.13 44.61 -3.71
CA TYR A 637 38.44 44.92 -2.32
C TYR A 637 38.94 43.71 -1.53
N SER A 638 39.59 43.96 -0.39
CA SER A 638 40.00 42.90 0.53
C SER A 638 38.82 42.35 1.33
N ASP A 639 38.73 41.03 1.47
CA ASP A 639 37.73 40.34 2.28
C ASP A 639 37.74 40.80 3.76
N PRO A 640 36.71 41.51 4.25
CA PRO A 640 36.70 42.03 5.61
C PRO A 640 36.33 40.93 6.63
N LEU A 641 36.74 41.13 7.88
CA LEU A 641 36.18 40.40 9.01
C LEU A 641 34.77 40.94 9.32
N VAL A 642 33.78 40.05 9.41
CA VAL A 642 32.40 40.39 9.74
C VAL A 642 31.95 39.67 11.01
N MET A 643 31.19 40.39 11.83
CA MET A 643 30.41 39.84 12.93
C MET A 643 28.94 40.14 12.68
N ASN A 644 28.07 39.13 12.79
CA ASN A 644 26.63 39.26 12.64
C ASN A 644 25.93 38.73 13.90
N ILE A 645 24.88 39.43 14.29
CA ILE A 645 23.98 39.07 15.38
C ILE A 645 22.54 39.21 14.91
N SER A 646 21.72 38.20 15.16
CA SER A 646 20.31 38.20 14.79
C SER A 646 19.52 37.48 15.86
N ASP A 647 18.40 38.03 16.31
CA ASP A 647 17.52 37.39 17.29
C ASP A 647 16.05 37.62 16.91
N GLY A 648 15.18 36.79 17.45
CA GLY A 648 13.75 36.84 17.19
C GLY A 648 12.94 36.54 18.45
N TRP A 649 11.95 37.38 18.72
CA TRP A 649 11.10 37.27 19.89
C TRP A 649 9.63 37.20 19.49
N ARG A 650 8.89 36.27 20.10
CA ARG A 650 7.43 36.24 20.01
C ARG A 650 6.88 37.20 21.05
N ILE A 651 6.49 38.39 20.62
CA ILE A 651 5.99 39.44 21.51
C ILE A 651 4.55 39.13 21.95
N SER A 652 3.75 38.55 21.05
CA SER A 652 2.38 38.08 21.32
C SER A 652 2.04 36.90 20.40
N PRO A 653 0.98 36.11 20.68
CA PRO A 653 0.60 34.98 19.81
C PRO A 653 0.41 35.33 18.33
N TRP A 654 0.07 36.59 18.05
CA TRP A 654 -0.16 37.17 16.73
C TRP A 654 0.99 38.04 16.21
N MET A 655 2.11 38.19 16.93
CA MET A 655 3.20 39.09 16.52
C MET A 655 4.59 38.57 16.90
N ASN A 656 5.47 38.53 15.90
CA ASN A 656 6.91 38.36 16.06
C ASN A 656 7.66 39.65 15.79
N LEU A 657 8.76 39.87 16.51
CA LEU A 657 9.75 40.89 16.24
C LEU A 657 11.10 40.21 16.02
N LEU A 658 11.72 40.49 14.88
CA LEU A 658 13.03 40.03 14.47
C LEU A 658 13.96 41.24 14.38
N ALA A 659 15.18 41.12 14.87
CA ALA A 659 16.20 42.15 14.75
C ALA A 659 17.53 41.53 14.37
N SER A 660 18.27 42.21 13.49
CA SER A 660 19.60 41.78 13.07
C SER A 660 20.54 42.97 12.94
N GLY A 661 21.82 42.73 13.13
CA GLY A 661 22.87 43.72 12.97
C GLY A 661 24.18 43.04 12.57
N ALA A 662 24.93 43.66 11.67
CA ALA A 662 26.30 43.25 11.39
C ALA A 662 27.30 44.40 11.57
N ALA A 663 28.56 44.04 11.76
CA ALA A 663 29.68 44.97 11.83
C ALA A 663 30.88 44.40 11.07
N ALA A 664 31.41 45.19 10.14
CA ALA A 664 32.66 44.99 9.43
C ALA A 664 33.38 46.34 9.27
N GLU A 665 34.66 46.33 8.86
CA GLU A 665 35.50 47.55 8.79
C GLU A 665 34.83 48.70 8.02
N ASN A 666 34.19 48.39 6.89
CA ASN A 666 33.57 49.36 5.99
C ASN A 666 32.06 49.10 5.75
N TYR A 667 31.39 48.35 6.63
CA TYR A 667 29.98 48.01 6.45
C TYR A 667 29.25 47.78 7.77
N GLN A 668 28.15 48.49 7.97
CA GLN A 668 27.34 48.41 9.20
C GLN A 668 25.84 48.42 8.88
N PRO A 669 25.19 47.24 8.85
CA PRO A 669 23.76 47.13 8.59
C PRO A 669 22.93 46.74 9.83
N PRO A 670 22.22 47.66 10.50
CA PRO A 670 21.15 47.28 11.41
C PRO A 670 19.84 47.06 10.65
N GLY A 671 18.99 46.14 11.11
CA GLY A 671 17.67 45.92 10.55
C GLY A 671 16.70 45.31 11.54
N ALA A 672 15.41 45.58 11.33
CA ALA A 672 14.32 44.95 12.07
C ALA A 672 13.21 44.51 11.13
N ARG A 673 12.50 43.45 11.51
CA ARG A 673 11.29 42.96 10.84
C ARG A 673 10.24 42.62 11.87
N THR A 674 9.00 42.95 11.58
CA THR A 674 7.83 42.53 12.36
C THR A 674 6.94 41.65 11.50
N GLU A 675 6.49 40.54 12.07
CA GLU A 675 5.54 39.63 11.44
C GLU A 675 4.27 39.60 12.27
N PHE A 676 3.13 39.65 11.61
CA PHE A 676 1.80 39.71 12.20
C PHE A 676 0.97 38.56 11.64
N LEU A 677 0.25 37.87 12.51
CA LEU A 677 -0.84 36.96 12.18
C LEU A 677 -2.14 37.69 12.54
N ILE A 678 -2.71 38.41 11.59
CA ILE A 678 -3.90 39.25 11.82
C ILE A 678 -5.10 38.35 12.17
N ASN A 679 -5.21 37.20 11.50
CA ASN A 679 -6.07 36.06 11.81
C ASN A 679 -5.44 34.80 11.18
N ASP A 680 -6.09 33.64 11.30
CA ASP A 680 -5.55 32.36 10.80
C ASP A 680 -5.33 32.34 9.27
N ASP A 681 -5.98 33.25 8.54
CA ASP A 681 -5.95 33.32 7.08
C ASP A 681 -5.11 34.49 6.54
N TRP A 682 -4.65 35.41 7.39
CA TRP A 682 -3.95 36.63 6.98
C TRP A 682 -2.66 36.84 7.77
N THR A 683 -1.54 36.71 7.07
CA THR A 683 -0.23 37.09 7.58
C THR A 683 0.28 38.36 6.90
N LEU A 684 0.94 39.20 7.68
CA LEU A 684 1.54 40.45 7.22
C LEU A 684 2.94 40.56 7.82
N SER A 685 3.97 40.80 7.01
CA SER A 685 5.31 41.08 7.49
C SER A 685 5.85 42.37 6.91
N THR A 686 6.64 43.09 7.70
CA THR A 686 7.29 44.31 7.25
C THR A 686 8.68 44.44 7.86
N GLY A 687 9.66 44.85 7.06
CA GLY A 687 11.06 44.98 7.47
C GLY A 687 11.67 46.29 6.99
N ALA A 688 12.68 46.75 7.73
CA ALA A 688 13.41 47.98 7.45
C ALA A 688 14.92 47.83 7.73
N PRO A 689 15.67 47.02 6.96
CA PRO A 689 17.12 47.01 7.04
C PRO A 689 17.74 48.30 6.48
N VAL A 690 18.77 48.77 7.17
CA VAL A 690 19.55 49.96 6.85
C VAL A 690 20.96 49.50 6.49
N SER A 691 21.61 50.18 5.55
CA SER A 691 23.01 49.94 5.24
C SER A 691 23.80 51.24 5.23
N SER A 692 25.02 51.17 5.74
CA SER A 692 26.06 52.18 5.57
C SER A 692 27.34 51.46 5.16
N ALA A 693 27.84 51.78 3.97
CA ALA A 693 29.01 51.16 3.38
C ALA A 693 30.05 52.22 2.96
N SER A 694 31.32 51.85 3.00
CA SER A 694 32.44 52.71 2.60
C SER A 694 33.51 51.94 1.83
N PHE A 695 33.09 51.10 0.88
CA PHE A 695 33.96 50.47 -0.11
C PHE A 695 34.03 51.39 -1.34
N GLY A 696 35.22 51.93 -1.63
CA GLY A 696 35.41 52.92 -2.70
C GLY A 696 34.76 54.28 -2.39
N HIS A 697 33.44 54.38 -2.57
CA HIS A 697 32.62 55.55 -2.23
C HIS A 697 31.69 55.26 -1.04
N SER A 698 31.36 56.29 -0.26
CA SER A 698 30.44 56.13 0.86
C SER A 698 29.00 56.06 0.34
N SER A 699 28.30 54.95 0.62
CA SER A 699 26.91 54.75 0.30
C SER A 699 26.10 54.49 1.58
N SER A 700 24.86 54.98 1.59
CA SER A 700 23.94 54.72 2.69
C SER A 700 22.52 54.69 2.15
N GLY A 701 21.73 53.78 2.68
CA GLY A 701 20.34 53.66 2.27
C GLY A 701 19.53 52.83 3.24
N VAL A 702 18.23 52.76 2.95
CA VAL A 702 17.25 51.97 3.70
C VAL A 702 16.42 51.18 2.70
N LYS A 703 16.29 49.88 2.96
CA LYS A 703 15.35 48.99 2.28
C LYS A 703 14.12 48.85 3.17
N THR A 704 12.93 49.03 2.60
CA THR A 704 11.65 48.79 3.28
C THR A 704 10.91 47.70 2.54
N ASP A 705 10.64 46.58 3.22
CA ASP A 705 9.87 45.47 2.66
C ASP A 705 8.50 45.34 3.35
N LEU A 706 7.47 45.05 2.55
CA LEU A 706 6.11 44.73 2.99
C LEU A 706 5.66 43.48 2.25
N GLN A 707 5.20 42.47 2.97
CA GLN A 707 4.67 41.24 2.41
C GLN A 707 3.35 40.87 3.10
N SER A 708 2.36 40.47 2.32
CA SER A 708 1.04 40.08 2.81
C SER A 708 0.58 38.81 2.10
N ASP A 709 0.17 37.82 2.88
CA ASP A 709 -0.42 36.57 2.40
C ASP A 709 -1.80 36.44 3.02
N TYR A 710 -2.84 36.40 2.19
CA TYR A 710 -4.23 36.41 2.62
C TYR A 710 -5.05 35.34 1.89
N ILE A 711 -5.67 34.45 2.64
CA ILE A 711 -6.64 33.47 2.16
C ILE A 711 -8.03 34.11 2.36
N LEU A 712 -8.62 34.61 1.28
CA LEU A 712 -9.93 35.28 1.35
C LEU A 712 -11.03 34.28 1.70
N ASN A 713 -10.95 33.10 1.09
CA ASN A 713 -11.76 31.93 1.37
C ASN A 713 -11.07 30.69 0.79
N GLU A 714 -11.75 29.57 0.91
CA GLU A 714 -11.38 28.26 0.39
C GLU A 714 -10.98 28.19 -1.10
N TYR A 715 -11.45 29.14 -1.91
CA TYR A 715 -11.19 29.19 -3.34
C TYR A 715 -10.11 30.21 -3.70
N VAL A 716 -9.91 31.27 -2.90
CA VAL A 716 -9.12 32.44 -3.30
C VAL A 716 -7.97 32.69 -2.33
N GLY A 717 -6.75 32.46 -2.81
CA GLY A 717 -5.51 32.87 -2.16
C GLY A 717 -4.89 34.08 -2.84
N LEU A 718 -4.48 35.05 -2.03
CA LEU A 718 -3.80 36.28 -2.46
C LEU A 718 -2.45 36.36 -1.76
N SER A 719 -1.41 36.70 -2.48
CA SER A 719 -0.11 37.03 -1.89
C SER A 719 0.48 38.22 -2.63
N GLY A 720 1.14 39.10 -1.91
CA GLY A 720 1.70 40.33 -2.47
C GLY A 720 2.92 40.77 -1.68
N SER A 721 3.88 41.35 -2.40
CA SER A 721 5.03 41.99 -1.77
C SER A 721 5.40 43.28 -2.49
N ALA A 722 5.92 44.23 -1.72
CA ALA A 722 6.44 45.49 -2.20
C ALA A 722 7.73 45.79 -1.43
N THR A 723 8.80 46.06 -2.15
CA THR A 723 10.07 46.49 -1.58
C THR A 723 10.49 47.80 -2.21
N HIS A 724 10.82 48.76 -1.36
CA HIS A 724 11.35 50.05 -1.77
C HIS A 724 12.77 50.20 -1.25
N TYR A 725 13.67 50.62 -2.13
CA TYR A 725 15.06 50.93 -1.81
C TYR A 725 15.23 52.45 -1.87
N SER A 726 15.70 53.04 -0.78
CA SER A 726 15.93 54.48 -0.67
C SER A 726 17.39 54.77 -0.39
N GLY A 727 17.93 55.81 -1.04
CA GLY A 727 19.37 56.04 -1.07
C GLY A 727 20.11 54.95 -1.86
N GLU A 728 21.42 54.83 -1.65
CA GLU A 728 22.22 53.76 -2.26
C GLU A 728 22.28 52.56 -1.29
N TYR A 729 21.12 52.00 -0.94
CA TYR A 729 21.08 50.80 -0.09
C TYR A 729 21.79 49.66 -0.82
N ARG A 730 22.76 49.04 -0.14
CA ARG A 730 23.44 47.84 -0.63
C ARG A 730 23.52 46.79 0.48
N GLU A 731 23.26 45.53 0.15
CA GLU A 731 23.66 44.42 1.00
C GLU A 731 25.20 44.32 1.02
N MET A 732 25.80 43.54 1.92
CA MET A 732 27.28 43.50 2.03
C MET A 732 27.95 43.04 0.73
N ALA A 733 27.40 42.01 0.08
CA ALA A 733 27.95 41.49 -1.17
C ALA A 733 27.86 42.55 -2.29
N ASP A 734 26.70 43.18 -2.42
CA ASP A 734 26.45 44.27 -3.36
C ASP A 734 27.33 45.50 -3.11
N ALA A 735 27.68 45.77 -1.85
CA ALA A 735 28.53 46.89 -1.46
C ALA A 735 30.01 46.64 -1.77
N MET A 736 30.43 45.37 -1.88
CA MET A 736 31.78 44.98 -2.28
C MET A 736 31.92 44.81 -3.80
N ASP A 737 30.81 44.72 -4.53
CA ASP A 737 30.78 44.68 -6.00
C ASP A 737 30.62 46.11 -6.56
N ASP A 738 31.65 46.60 -7.26
CA ASP A 738 31.66 47.94 -7.85
C ASP A 738 30.74 48.04 -9.08
N ASP A 739 30.47 46.93 -9.75
CA ASP A 739 29.60 46.85 -10.92
C ASP A 739 28.13 46.57 -10.55
N TYR A 740 27.85 46.41 -9.25
CA TYR A 740 26.51 46.15 -8.76
C TYR A 740 25.54 47.27 -9.12
N GLN A 741 24.41 46.89 -9.70
CA GLN A 741 23.28 47.78 -9.92
C GLN A 741 22.04 47.26 -9.23
N GLY A 742 21.52 48.06 -8.32
CA GLY A 742 20.34 47.74 -7.54
C GLY A 742 19.04 48.14 -8.24
N TYR A 743 17.94 47.72 -7.60
CA TYR A 743 16.59 48.12 -7.95
C TYR A 743 16.13 49.28 -7.06
N ASP A 744 15.33 50.19 -7.59
CA ASP A 744 14.66 51.23 -6.81
C ASP A 744 13.41 50.67 -6.13
N ASN A 745 12.66 49.85 -6.86
CA ASN A 745 11.41 49.26 -6.39
C ASN A 745 11.22 47.86 -6.96
N THR A 746 10.76 46.93 -6.12
CA THR A 746 10.30 45.61 -6.57
C THR A 746 8.89 45.35 -6.07
N TYR A 747 8.02 44.91 -6.96
CA TYR A 747 6.63 44.60 -6.67
C TYR A 747 6.31 43.21 -7.18
N SER A 748 5.62 42.42 -6.36
CA SER A 748 5.11 41.14 -6.78
C SER A 748 3.68 40.93 -6.31
N GLY A 749 2.88 40.25 -7.13
CA GLY A 749 1.54 39.84 -6.76
C GLY A 749 1.23 38.46 -7.32
N ASN A 750 0.61 37.61 -6.51
CA ASN A 750 0.09 36.34 -6.97
C ASN A 750 -1.34 36.15 -6.47
N VAL A 751 -2.22 35.81 -7.40
CA VAL A 751 -3.61 35.47 -7.16
C VAL A 751 -3.81 34.03 -7.59
N ARG A 752 -4.40 33.22 -6.72
CA ARG A 752 -4.81 31.86 -7.02
C ARG A 752 -6.29 31.72 -6.74
N PHE A 753 -7.04 31.35 -7.76
CA PHE A 753 -8.45 30.97 -7.66
C PHE A 753 -8.56 29.48 -8.00
N SER A 754 -9.00 28.65 -7.07
CA SER A 754 -9.17 27.21 -7.28
C SER A 754 -10.61 26.86 -7.01
N SER A 755 -11.38 26.48 -8.04
CA SER A 755 -12.76 26.02 -7.90
C SER A 755 -12.90 24.65 -8.58
N PRO A 756 -13.61 23.67 -7.98
CA PRO A 756 -13.85 22.39 -8.64
C PRO A 756 -14.60 22.52 -9.97
N LEU A 757 -15.50 23.50 -10.08
CA LEU A 757 -16.27 23.75 -11.30
C LEU A 757 -15.40 24.38 -12.40
N ALA A 758 -14.64 25.42 -12.08
CA ALA A 758 -13.92 26.20 -13.08
C ALA A 758 -12.44 25.79 -13.25
N GLY A 759 -11.91 24.93 -12.38
CA GLY A 759 -10.48 24.58 -12.33
C GLY A 759 -9.67 25.56 -11.50
N VAL A 760 -8.35 25.49 -11.65
CA VAL A 760 -7.38 26.37 -10.98
C VAL A 760 -6.94 27.44 -11.96
N PHE A 761 -7.17 28.69 -11.60
CA PHE A 761 -6.61 29.87 -12.23
C PHE A 761 -5.52 30.43 -11.31
N SER A 762 -4.39 30.81 -11.89
CA SER A 762 -3.38 31.57 -11.18
C SER A 762 -2.85 32.70 -12.04
N ALA A 763 -2.66 33.86 -11.43
CA ALA A 763 -2.05 35.02 -12.04
C ALA A 763 -0.90 35.47 -11.15
N GLY A 764 0.33 35.40 -11.65
CA GLY A 764 1.53 35.90 -11.00
C GLY A 764 2.11 37.08 -11.77
N PHE A 765 2.49 38.14 -11.09
CA PHE A 765 3.11 39.32 -11.65
C PHE A 765 4.32 39.72 -10.81
N ASN A 766 5.40 40.11 -11.48
CA ASN A 766 6.57 40.73 -10.89
C ASN A 766 6.98 41.96 -11.72
N TYR A 767 7.38 43.03 -11.05
CA TYR A 767 7.93 44.23 -11.68
C TYR A 767 9.08 44.78 -10.84
N ASN A 768 10.26 44.91 -11.46
CA ASN A 768 11.45 45.45 -10.83
C ASN A 768 11.93 46.66 -11.63
N GLN A 769 11.97 47.79 -10.95
CA GLN A 769 12.43 49.06 -11.49
C GLN A 769 13.92 49.21 -11.24
N THR A 770 14.72 49.47 -12.28
CA THR A 770 16.19 49.53 -12.17
C THR A 770 16.68 50.97 -11.94
N ASN A 771 17.83 51.11 -11.26
CA ASN A 771 18.52 52.39 -11.12
C ASN A 771 19.53 52.59 -12.29
N GLY A 772 19.78 53.85 -12.70
CA GLY A 772 20.92 54.17 -13.56
C GLY A 772 20.76 54.04 -15.09
N GLY A 773 19.54 53.93 -15.62
CA GLY A 773 19.27 54.02 -17.06
C GLY A 773 19.27 52.69 -17.83
N ARG A 774 19.12 51.55 -17.13
CA ARG A 774 18.76 50.25 -17.71
C ARG A 774 17.24 50.10 -17.84
N ASP A 775 16.80 49.08 -18.57
CA ASP A 775 15.38 48.78 -18.74
C ASP A 775 14.78 48.11 -17.51
N ASP A 776 13.55 48.50 -17.19
CA ASP A 776 12.76 47.83 -16.16
C ASP A 776 12.44 46.39 -16.58
N SER A 777 12.35 45.49 -15.60
CA SER A 777 11.92 44.12 -15.85
C SER A 777 10.48 43.90 -15.36
N ARG A 778 9.66 43.28 -16.20
CA ARG A 778 8.30 42.82 -15.85
C ARG A 778 8.11 41.38 -16.28
N TYR A 779 7.46 40.60 -15.42
CA TYR A 779 7.08 39.22 -15.69
C TYR A 779 5.61 39.02 -15.30
N LEU A 780 4.82 38.47 -16.21
CA LEU A 780 3.42 38.14 -15.99
C LEU A 780 3.18 36.69 -16.43
N LEU A 781 2.65 35.87 -15.54
CA LEU A 781 2.27 34.48 -15.78
C LEU A 781 0.80 34.29 -15.44
N LEU A 782 0.00 33.95 -16.45
CA LEU A 782 -1.40 33.57 -16.30
C LEU A 782 -1.52 32.08 -16.62
N SER A 783 -2.05 31.30 -15.69
CA SER A 783 -2.25 29.87 -15.85
C SER A 783 -3.69 29.50 -15.53
N TRP A 784 -4.24 28.58 -16.31
CA TRP A 784 -5.50 27.92 -16.05
C TRP A 784 -5.34 26.42 -16.26
N GLY A 785 -5.88 25.61 -15.35
CA GLY A 785 -5.85 24.17 -15.47
C GLY A 785 -7.11 23.54 -14.91
N LYS A 786 -7.67 22.56 -15.61
CA LYS A 786 -8.80 21.76 -15.14
C LYS A 786 -8.62 20.30 -15.54
N THR A 787 -8.76 19.42 -14.56
CA THR A 787 -8.86 17.97 -14.78
C THR A 787 -10.35 17.60 -14.88
N PHE A 788 -10.72 17.06 -16.02
CA PHE A 788 -11.99 16.38 -16.30
C PHE A 788 -11.82 14.87 -16.07
N SER A 789 -12.91 14.12 -16.05
CA SER A 789 -12.89 12.67 -15.78
C SER A 789 -11.94 11.86 -16.68
N TYR A 790 -11.75 12.30 -17.93
CA TYR A 790 -10.93 11.59 -18.93
C TYR A 790 -9.80 12.42 -19.54
N ALA A 791 -9.65 13.69 -19.14
CA ALA A 791 -8.64 14.58 -19.74
C ALA A 791 -8.28 15.71 -18.78
N SER A 792 -7.03 16.15 -18.78
CA SER A 792 -6.60 17.38 -18.12
C SER A 792 -6.24 18.42 -19.16
N VAL A 793 -6.81 19.61 -19.03
CA VAL A 793 -6.50 20.75 -19.90
C VAL A 793 -5.75 21.78 -19.09
N SER A 794 -4.66 22.30 -19.65
CA SER A 794 -3.89 23.39 -19.09
C SER A 794 -3.60 24.44 -20.16
N MET A 795 -3.68 25.71 -19.76
CA MET A 795 -3.38 26.87 -20.58
C MET A 795 -2.46 27.76 -19.78
N ASN A 796 -1.35 28.18 -20.37
CA ASN A 796 -0.37 29.07 -19.74
C ASN A 796 -0.04 30.17 -20.73
N TRP A 797 -0.05 31.40 -20.24
CA TRP A 797 0.42 32.56 -20.97
C TRP A 797 1.47 33.26 -20.13
N GLN A 798 2.64 33.48 -20.69
CA GLN A 798 3.69 34.26 -20.05
C GLN A 798 4.09 35.43 -20.94
N SER A 799 4.41 36.54 -20.31
CA SER A 799 5.01 37.71 -20.93
C SER A 799 6.15 38.19 -20.05
N ALA A 800 7.34 38.27 -20.62
CA ALA A 800 8.51 38.85 -19.98
C ALA A 800 8.96 40.05 -20.81
N VAL A 801 9.13 41.22 -20.20
CA VAL A 801 9.66 42.41 -20.92
C VAL A 801 10.78 43.00 -20.07
N GLY A 802 11.96 43.06 -20.68
CA GLY A 802 13.21 43.54 -20.09
C GLY A 802 14.27 42.43 -19.94
N ASN A 803 15.19 42.27 -20.91
CA ASN A 803 16.56 42.79 -20.82
C ASN A 803 17.42 42.52 -22.10
N VAL A 804 18.30 43.49 -22.39
CA VAL A 804 19.49 43.56 -23.29
C VAL A 804 19.32 43.55 -24.82
N ASP A 805 18.53 42.65 -25.42
CA ASP A 805 18.39 42.62 -26.88
C ASP A 805 16.96 43.03 -27.31
N ASP A 806 16.87 44.21 -27.97
CA ASP A 806 15.64 44.88 -28.43
C ASP A 806 14.77 44.06 -29.42
N ASP A 807 15.21 42.88 -29.85
CA ASP A 807 14.67 42.16 -31.02
C ASP A 807 13.81 40.91 -30.70
N GLN A 808 13.59 40.52 -29.43
CA GLN A 808 12.78 39.32 -29.10
C GLN A 808 11.47 39.63 -28.35
N ASP A 809 10.34 39.41 -29.05
CA ASP A 809 8.99 39.38 -28.47
C ASP A 809 8.83 38.13 -27.58
N ASN A 810 9.08 38.29 -26.28
CA ASN A 810 9.07 37.21 -25.28
C ASN A 810 7.65 36.86 -24.75
N GLU A 811 6.64 36.93 -25.61
CA GLU A 811 5.31 36.43 -25.31
C GLU A 811 5.19 34.95 -25.69
N MET A 812 4.70 34.12 -24.76
CA MET A 812 4.44 32.71 -25.03
C MET A 812 3.06 32.29 -24.53
N PHE A 813 2.32 31.62 -25.39
CA PHE A 813 1.05 30.97 -25.08
C PHE A 813 1.17 29.47 -25.30
N TYR A 814 0.81 28.69 -24.29
CA TYR A 814 0.93 27.23 -24.30
C TYR A 814 -0.39 26.60 -23.85
N VAL A 815 -0.97 25.75 -24.68
CA VAL A 815 -2.16 24.95 -24.37
C VAL A 815 -1.77 23.48 -24.43
N ASN A 816 -2.12 22.71 -23.41
CA ASN A 816 -1.86 21.28 -23.35
C ASN A 816 -3.10 20.51 -22.89
N VAL A 817 -3.45 19.48 -23.63
CA VAL A 817 -4.54 18.54 -23.36
C VAL A 817 -3.92 17.17 -23.14
N SER A 818 -3.97 16.67 -21.91
CA SER A 818 -3.42 15.38 -21.50
C SER A 818 -4.53 14.38 -21.22
N ILE A 819 -4.48 13.22 -21.86
CA ILE A 819 -5.45 12.13 -21.73
C ILE A 819 -4.72 10.93 -21.10
N PRO A 820 -5.06 10.53 -19.85
CA PRO A 820 -4.56 9.28 -19.28
C PRO A 820 -5.18 8.08 -20.03
N LEU A 821 -4.36 7.11 -20.44
CA LEU A 821 -4.80 5.92 -21.16
C LEU A 821 -5.02 4.69 -20.24
N GLY A 822 -4.79 4.85 -18.94
CA GLY A 822 -4.81 3.77 -17.94
C GLY A 822 -3.39 3.38 -17.50
N GLY A 823 -3.27 2.90 -16.26
CA GLY A 823 -1.95 2.70 -15.62
C GLY A 823 -1.21 4.04 -15.45
N SER A 824 0.09 4.06 -15.74
CA SER A 824 0.94 5.26 -15.67
C SER A 824 1.03 6.04 -16.99
N GLN A 825 0.38 5.57 -18.07
CA GLN A 825 0.56 6.13 -19.42
C GLN A 825 -0.41 7.29 -19.70
N SER A 826 0.12 8.38 -20.27
CA SER A 826 -0.64 9.54 -20.74
C SER A 826 -0.21 9.96 -22.14
N ILE A 827 -1.17 10.32 -22.98
CA ILE A 827 -0.93 11.00 -24.26
C ILE A 827 -1.31 12.47 -24.11
N SER A 828 -0.45 13.38 -24.52
CA SER A 828 -0.74 14.82 -24.44
C SER A 828 -0.54 15.50 -25.79
N SER A 829 -1.52 16.28 -26.20
CA SER A 829 -1.42 17.14 -27.38
C SER A 829 -1.32 18.59 -26.92
N TYR A 830 -0.38 19.32 -27.51
CA TYR A 830 -0.13 20.69 -27.11
C TYR A 830 0.03 21.62 -28.33
N MET A 831 -0.28 22.88 -28.10
CA MET A 831 -0.07 23.98 -29.02
C MET A 831 0.73 25.05 -28.28
N ARG A 832 1.80 25.52 -28.90
CA ARG A 832 2.64 26.59 -28.38
C ARG A 832 2.71 27.70 -29.42
N LYS A 833 2.48 28.94 -29.00
CA LYS A 833 2.76 30.13 -29.80
C LYS A 833 3.82 30.95 -29.08
N GLN A 834 4.84 31.38 -29.80
CA GLN A 834 5.93 32.20 -29.29
C GLN A 834 6.33 33.23 -30.34
N GLY A 835 6.21 34.52 -30.01
CA GLY A 835 6.31 35.58 -31.02
C GLY A 835 5.42 35.29 -32.22
N ASP A 836 6.03 35.20 -33.41
CA ASP A 836 5.36 34.83 -34.65
C ASP A 836 5.26 33.32 -34.90
N SER A 837 6.07 32.49 -34.21
CA SER A 837 6.11 31.04 -34.39
C SER A 837 4.95 30.33 -33.70
N THR A 838 4.33 29.36 -34.39
CA THR A 838 3.34 28.44 -33.80
C THR A 838 3.75 26.97 -33.98
N THR A 839 3.95 26.26 -32.87
CA THR A 839 4.27 24.82 -32.85
C THR A 839 3.05 23.98 -32.41
N TYR A 840 2.78 22.89 -33.11
CA TYR A 840 1.81 21.87 -32.70
C TYR A 840 2.52 20.56 -32.40
N GLY A 841 2.23 19.95 -31.25
CA GLY A 841 2.91 18.75 -30.80
C GLY A 841 2.00 17.69 -30.21
N VAL A 842 2.50 16.47 -30.23
CA VAL A 842 1.96 15.31 -29.53
C VAL A 842 3.08 14.67 -28.74
N SER A 843 2.77 14.27 -27.50
CA SER A 843 3.70 13.60 -26.60
C SER A 843 3.03 12.39 -25.98
N ASN A 844 3.85 11.40 -25.63
CA ASN A 844 3.44 10.23 -24.90
C ASN A 844 4.45 9.97 -23.79
N SER A 845 3.96 9.72 -22.59
CA SER A 845 4.78 9.44 -21.44
C SER A 845 4.12 8.39 -20.56
N GLY A 846 4.93 7.68 -19.78
CA GLY A 846 4.45 6.71 -18.82
C GLY A 846 5.59 5.92 -18.20
N SER A 847 5.26 4.83 -17.51
CA SER A 847 6.26 3.91 -16.98
C SER A 847 6.36 2.64 -17.83
N LEU A 848 7.58 2.15 -18.05
CA LEU A 848 7.89 0.85 -18.67
C LEU A 848 8.00 -0.28 -17.62
N GLY A 849 7.87 0.06 -16.35
CA GLY A 849 7.94 -0.80 -15.17
C GLY A 849 7.84 0.04 -13.91
N ASP A 850 8.16 -0.52 -12.74
CA ASP A 850 8.03 0.20 -11.46
C ASP A 850 9.03 1.36 -11.33
N ASN A 851 10.21 1.24 -11.97
CA ASN A 851 11.36 2.12 -11.75
C ASN A 851 11.82 2.89 -13.01
N THR A 852 11.16 2.71 -14.15
CA THR A 852 11.58 3.30 -15.42
C THR A 852 10.44 4.08 -16.05
N HIS A 853 10.67 5.37 -16.29
CA HIS A 853 9.75 6.31 -16.91
C HIS A 853 10.30 6.75 -18.26
N TYR A 854 9.42 6.94 -19.23
CA TYR A 854 9.78 7.47 -20.54
C TYR A 854 8.90 8.67 -20.90
N TYR A 855 9.44 9.51 -21.76
CA TYR A 855 8.77 10.62 -22.42
C TYR A 855 9.22 10.65 -23.87
N ILE A 856 8.29 10.69 -24.81
CA ILE A 856 8.56 10.90 -26.23
C ILE A 856 7.63 11.99 -26.76
N SER A 857 8.12 12.84 -27.65
CA SER A 857 7.30 13.86 -28.30
C SER A 857 7.71 14.08 -29.74
N ALA A 858 6.72 14.43 -30.55
CA ALA A 858 6.90 14.87 -31.92
C ALA A 858 6.08 16.15 -32.12
N ASP A 859 6.69 17.15 -32.74
CA ASP A 859 6.04 18.43 -32.97
C ASP A 859 6.50 19.05 -34.30
N ARG A 860 5.70 20.00 -34.77
CA ARG A 860 5.93 20.69 -36.03
C ARG A 860 5.72 22.18 -35.84
N ASP A 861 6.72 22.94 -36.23
CA ASP A 861 6.62 24.39 -36.31
C ASP A 861 5.89 24.79 -37.60
N GLN A 862 4.89 25.64 -37.49
CA GLN A 862 3.99 26.00 -38.59
C GLN A 862 4.64 26.97 -39.58
N ASP A 863 5.57 27.81 -39.10
CA ASP A 863 6.14 28.92 -39.86
C ASP A 863 7.41 28.49 -40.61
N THR A 864 8.33 27.83 -39.92
CA THR A 864 9.55 27.23 -40.48
C THR A 864 9.28 25.91 -41.19
N LYS A 865 8.19 25.21 -40.83
CA LYS A 865 7.83 23.85 -41.29
C LYS A 865 8.75 22.74 -40.81
N ASP A 866 9.59 23.04 -39.84
CA ASP A 866 10.50 22.07 -39.23
C ASP A 866 9.72 21.07 -38.38
N ASN A 867 10.15 19.81 -38.43
CA ASN A 867 9.66 18.78 -37.55
C ASN A 867 10.71 18.53 -36.47
N SER A 868 10.26 18.36 -35.23
CA SER A 868 11.12 17.97 -34.13
C SER A 868 10.64 16.65 -33.52
N PHE A 869 11.59 15.84 -33.08
CA PHE A 869 11.35 14.56 -32.41
C PHE A 869 12.27 14.47 -31.21
N ASN A 870 11.72 14.14 -30.05
CA ASN A 870 12.43 14.17 -28.78
C ASN A 870 12.05 12.96 -27.94
N GLY A 871 13.00 12.44 -27.18
CA GLY A 871 12.79 11.31 -26.27
C GLY A 871 13.67 11.41 -25.03
N ASN A 872 13.15 10.96 -23.90
CA ASN A 872 13.87 10.81 -22.65
C ASN A 872 13.44 9.52 -21.94
N ILE A 873 14.40 8.86 -21.29
CA ILE A 873 14.18 7.73 -20.39
C ILE A 873 14.83 8.08 -19.06
N ASN A 874 14.07 7.99 -17.97
CA ASN A 874 14.54 8.12 -16.61
C ASN A 874 14.37 6.77 -15.89
N THR A 875 15.43 6.25 -15.28
CA THR A 875 15.41 4.95 -14.61
C THR A 875 16.12 5.01 -13.26
N ASN A 876 15.48 4.41 -12.24
CA ASN A 876 16.11 4.13 -10.97
C ASN A 876 16.78 2.76 -11.05
N LEU A 877 18.10 2.75 -11.10
CA LEU A 877 18.93 1.53 -11.19
C LEU A 877 19.20 0.91 -9.81
N HIS A 878 18.36 1.20 -8.81
CA HIS A 878 18.44 0.81 -7.40
C HIS A 878 19.62 1.39 -6.61
N TYR A 879 20.72 1.71 -7.29
CA TYR A 879 21.94 2.27 -6.70
C TYR A 879 22.18 3.73 -7.11
N THR A 880 21.53 4.17 -8.18
CA THR A 880 21.69 5.50 -8.80
C THR A 880 20.49 5.75 -9.71
N GLN A 881 20.17 7.01 -9.95
CA GLN A 881 19.20 7.42 -10.96
C GLN A 881 19.93 7.84 -12.23
N LEU A 882 19.47 7.32 -13.37
CA LEU A 882 19.99 7.65 -14.70
C LEU A 882 18.86 8.24 -15.54
N SER A 883 19.09 9.41 -16.14
CA SER A 883 18.23 9.96 -17.17
C SER A 883 19.04 10.17 -18.45
N VAL A 884 18.53 9.67 -19.57
CA VAL A 884 19.14 9.83 -20.89
C VAL A 884 18.10 10.37 -21.85
N GLY A 885 18.45 11.42 -22.58
CA GLY A 885 17.57 12.07 -23.55
C GLY A 885 18.28 12.38 -24.86
N GLY A 886 17.49 12.54 -25.90
CA GLY A 886 17.99 13.00 -27.18
C GLY A 886 16.86 13.34 -28.13
N GLY A 887 17.17 14.15 -29.12
CA GLY A 887 16.20 14.66 -30.06
C GLY A 887 16.83 15.35 -31.26
N THR A 888 15.97 15.69 -32.21
CA THR A 888 16.31 16.37 -33.46
C THR A 888 15.31 17.47 -33.73
N SER A 889 15.76 18.60 -34.28
CA SER A 889 14.90 19.70 -34.72
C SER A 889 15.30 20.13 -36.13
N GLY A 890 14.34 20.16 -37.06
CA GLY A 890 14.61 20.43 -38.47
C GLY A 890 15.57 19.42 -39.10
N ASP A 891 16.30 19.84 -40.14
CA ASP A 891 17.20 18.94 -40.88
C ASP A 891 18.60 18.79 -40.25
N ASN A 892 19.03 19.76 -39.44
CA ASN A 892 20.44 19.89 -39.03
C ASN A 892 20.69 19.97 -37.52
N GLN A 893 19.67 20.16 -36.66
CA GLN A 893 19.91 20.31 -35.22
C GLN A 893 19.69 19.00 -34.47
N ARG A 894 20.63 18.65 -33.58
CA ARG A 894 20.56 17.45 -32.74
C ARG A 894 20.97 17.77 -31.32
N ASN A 895 20.26 17.21 -30.35
CA ASN A 895 20.62 17.32 -28.95
C ASN A 895 20.71 15.94 -28.28
N TYR A 896 21.65 15.81 -27.36
CA TYR A 896 21.86 14.62 -26.54
C TYR A 896 22.11 15.05 -25.11
N SER A 897 21.45 14.39 -24.16
CA SER A 897 21.59 14.68 -22.74
C SER A 897 21.72 13.40 -21.92
N ALA A 898 22.52 13.47 -20.85
CA ALA A 898 22.64 12.41 -19.86
C ALA A 898 22.81 13.01 -18.47
N THR A 899 22.07 12.49 -17.50
CA THR A 899 22.12 12.86 -16.09
C THR A 899 22.26 11.60 -15.24
N LEU A 900 23.18 11.61 -14.28
CA LEU A 900 23.41 10.53 -13.34
C LEU A 900 23.47 11.11 -11.93
N SER A 901 22.62 10.65 -11.02
CA SER A 901 22.61 11.13 -9.64
C SER A 901 22.44 10.01 -8.61
N GLY A 902 22.93 10.22 -7.40
CA GLY A 902 22.86 9.24 -6.32
C GLY A 902 23.75 9.62 -5.14
N GLY A 903 23.87 8.69 -4.20
CA GLY A 903 24.71 8.80 -3.02
C GLY A 903 25.49 7.52 -2.75
N VAL A 904 26.63 7.66 -2.09
CA VAL A 904 27.48 6.54 -1.66
C VAL A 904 27.76 6.71 -0.17
N ALA A 905 27.46 5.70 0.65
CA ALA A 905 27.87 5.64 2.04
C ALA A 905 29.06 4.70 2.20
N MET A 906 30.13 5.18 2.82
CA MET A 906 31.25 4.37 3.27
C MET A 906 31.17 4.23 4.79
N HIS A 907 30.93 3.03 5.28
CA HIS A 907 30.71 2.75 6.71
C HIS A 907 31.53 1.53 7.12
N LYS A 908 31.46 1.13 8.40
CA LYS A 908 32.32 0.08 8.96
C LYS A 908 32.24 -1.28 8.24
N GLU A 909 31.12 -1.56 7.58
CA GLU A 909 30.85 -2.85 6.92
C GLU A 909 31.15 -2.81 5.41
N GLY A 910 31.50 -1.65 4.84
CA GLY A 910 31.81 -1.52 3.43
C GLY A 910 31.31 -0.23 2.79
N VAL A 911 30.93 -0.35 1.52
CA VAL A 911 30.44 0.75 0.70
C VAL A 911 29.10 0.34 0.12
N THR A 912 28.06 1.12 0.42
CA THR A 912 26.70 0.89 -0.06
C THR A 912 26.21 2.12 -0.82
N PHE A 913 25.55 1.88 -1.95
CA PHE A 913 25.04 2.93 -2.83
C PHE A 913 23.57 3.25 -2.49
N SER A 914 23.16 4.46 -2.85
CA SER A 914 21.82 4.98 -2.66
C SER A 914 21.37 5.65 -3.96
N PRO A 915 20.15 5.35 -4.45
CA PRO A 915 19.58 6.07 -5.58
C PRO A 915 19.13 7.49 -5.22
N TYR A 916 19.19 7.86 -3.94
CA TYR A 916 18.87 9.20 -3.42
C TYR A 916 20.09 9.82 -2.74
N SER A 917 20.16 11.14 -2.69
CA SER A 917 21.18 11.85 -1.90
C SER A 917 21.03 11.52 -0.41
N ILE A 918 22.17 11.26 0.23
CA ILE A 918 22.29 10.94 1.65
C ILE A 918 22.33 12.25 2.43
N GLN A 919 21.38 12.44 3.33
CA GLN A 919 21.23 13.61 4.18
C GLN A 919 22.07 13.49 5.46
N ASP A 920 22.03 14.51 6.32
CA ASP A 920 22.91 14.57 7.49
C ASP A 920 22.69 13.45 8.49
N THR A 921 21.44 13.09 8.71
CA THR A 921 21.06 12.00 9.61
C THR A 921 20.51 10.85 8.77
N PHE A 922 21.20 9.72 8.77
CA PHE A 922 20.90 8.59 7.88
C PHE A 922 21.18 7.25 8.58
N ALA A 923 20.79 6.14 7.93
CA ALA A 923 21.09 4.81 8.44
C ALA A 923 21.60 3.85 7.37
N ILE A 924 22.26 2.79 7.83
CA ILE A 924 22.56 1.61 7.03
C ILE A 924 21.64 0.48 7.50
N ALA A 925 20.68 0.11 6.65
CA ALA A 925 19.86 -1.06 6.87
C ALA A 925 20.59 -2.31 6.36
N ARG A 926 20.56 -3.40 7.12
CA ARG A 926 21.24 -4.65 6.79
C ARG A 926 20.36 -5.84 7.10
N LEU A 927 20.36 -6.82 6.19
CA LEU A 927 19.83 -8.15 6.44
C LEU A 927 20.89 -9.01 7.15
N SER A 928 20.49 -9.79 8.16
CA SER A 928 21.41 -10.75 8.80
C SER A 928 21.93 -11.83 7.84
N GLU A 929 21.19 -12.08 6.76
CA GLU A 929 21.56 -12.97 5.66
C GLU A 929 21.66 -12.19 4.35
N LYS A 930 22.73 -12.43 3.59
CA LYS A 930 23.02 -11.64 2.39
C LYS A 930 22.01 -11.95 1.28
N LYS A 931 21.16 -10.98 0.96
CA LYS A 931 20.26 -11.05 -0.19
C LYS A 931 20.15 -9.67 -0.81
N SER A 932 20.42 -9.59 -2.12
CA SER A 932 20.26 -8.38 -2.91
C SER A 932 18.87 -8.26 -3.51
N GLY A 933 18.47 -7.01 -3.80
CA GLY A 933 17.23 -6.66 -4.48
C GLY A 933 16.01 -6.67 -3.58
N VAL A 934 16.21 -6.73 -2.26
CA VAL A 934 15.10 -6.66 -1.30
C VAL A 934 14.72 -5.20 -1.09
N GLU A 935 13.45 -4.89 -1.33
CA GLU A 935 12.89 -3.55 -1.20
C GLU A 935 12.73 -3.15 0.27
N ILE A 936 13.17 -1.94 0.60
CA ILE A 936 13.04 -1.33 1.92
C ILE A 936 12.38 0.05 1.74
N SER A 937 11.20 0.21 2.33
CA SER A 937 10.48 1.48 2.40
C SER A 937 11.12 2.39 3.47
N THR A 938 11.42 3.63 3.08
CA THR A 938 12.02 4.65 3.95
C THR A 938 11.27 5.98 3.86
N PRO A 939 11.51 6.96 4.77
CA PRO A 939 10.87 8.28 4.70
C PRO A 939 11.09 9.05 3.38
N GLN A 940 12.19 8.80 2.67
CA GLN A 940 12.57 9.48 1.42
C GLN A 940 12.21 8.67 0.15
N GLY A 941 11.67 7.46 0.29
CA GLY A 941 11.38 6.57 -0.83
C GLY A 941 11.88 5.14 -0.60
N THR A 942 11.67 4.28 -1.59
CA THR A 942 12.09 2.88 -1.54
C THR A 942 13.56 2.73 -1.92
N VAL A 943 14.32 2.00 -1.13
CA VAL A 943 15.71 1.62 -1.42
C VAL A 943 15.84 0.10 -1.51
N TRP A 944 16.95 -0.39 -2.04
CA TRP A 944 17.14 -1.82 -2.27
C TRP A 944 18.43 -2.33 -1.64
N THR A 945 18.42 -3.57 -1.19
CA THR A 945 19.63 -4.22 -0.68
C THR A 945 20.63 -4.55 -1.78
N ASP A 946 21.89 -4.26 -1.51
CA ASP A 946 23.04 -4.57 -2.35
C ASP A 946 23.43 -6.07 -2.27
N PRO A 947 24.46 -6.53 -3.02
CA PRO A 947 24.96 -7.91 -2.96
C PRO A 947 25.36 -8.41 -1.57
N TRP A 948 25.62 -7.50 -0.62
CA TRP A 948 25.97 -7.81 0.76
C TRP A 948 24.76 -7.75 1.70
N GLY A 949 23.54 -7.52 1.17
CA GLY A 949 22.32 -7.41 1.96
C GLY A 949 22.15 -6.08 2.67
N GLN A 950 22.83 -5.02 2.20
CA GLN A 950 22.86 -3.70 2.84
C GLN A 950 22.16 -2.65 1.97
N ALA A 951 21.51 -1.67 2.57
CA ALA A 951 20.90 -0.54 1.86
C ALA A 951 21.09 0.73 2.69
N VAL A 952 21.36 1.85 2.03
CA VAL A 952 21.36 3.15 2.70
C VAL A 952 19.92 3.62 2.86
N VAL A 953 19.52 3.96 4.08
CA VAL A 953 18.33 4.75 4.37
C VAL A 953 18.76 6.21 4.30
N PRO A 954 18.47 6.93 3.19
CA PRO A 954 19.17 8.17 2.84
C PRO A 954 18.85 9.34 3.77
N SER A 955 17.74 9.28 4.51
CA SER A 955 17.41 10.29 5.52
C SER A 955 16.52 9.68 6.61
N LEU A 956 16.76 10.10 7.84
CA LEU A 956 15.89 9.89 8.98
C LEU A 956 15.32 11.22 9.45
N ASN A 957 14.10 11.19 9.98
CA ASN A 957 13.52 12.33 10.67
C ASN A 957 14.33 12.59 11.95
N GLU A 958 14.97 13.74 12.03
CA GLU A 958 15.74 14.14 13.20
C GLU A 958 14.82 14.35 14.40
N TRP A 959 15.22 13.84 15.56
CA TRP A 959 14.49 13.99 16.84
C TRP A 959 13.05 13.43 16.82
N HIS A 960 12.70 12.64 15.80
CA HIS A 960 11.38 12.04 15.62
C HIS A 960 11.50 10.59 15.14
N ASN A 961 10.44 9.81 15.30
CA ASN A 961 10.40 8.44 14.79
C ASN A 961 10.41 8.42 13.26
N SER A 962 11.29 7.59 12.72
CA SER A 962 11.36 7.16 11.33
C SER A 962 10.95 5.71 11.26
N ARG A 963 9.99 5.37 10.39
CA ARG A 963 9.60 3.99 10.11
C ARG A 963 10.41 3.50 8.93
N ILE A 964 11.07 2.36 9.10
CA ILE A 964 11.77 1.63 8.05
C ILE A 964 11.13 0.25 7.95
N GLU A 965 10.79 -0.19 6.75
CA GLU A 965 10.04 -1.43 6.55
C GLU A 965 10.55 -2.20 5.34
N ILE A 966 10.72 -3.51 5.51
CA ILE A 966 11.13 -4.41 4.44
C ILE A 966 9.90 -5.04 3.79
N ASP A 967 9.85 -5.06 2.46
CA ASP A 967 8.86 -5.85 1.73
C ASP A 967 9.21 -7.34 1.77
N ALA A 968 8.54 -8.06 2.67
CA ALA A 968 8.72 -9.49 2.84
C ALA A 968 8.30 -10.33 1.62
N ASN A 969 7.48 -9.79 0.71
CA ASN A 969 7.06 -10.52 -0.50
C ASN A 969 8.18 -10.66 -1.53
N LYS A 970 9.21 -9.79 -1.47
CA LYS A 970 10.39 -9.83 -2.33
C LYS A 970 11.48 -10.75 -1.79
N LEU A 971 11.28 -11.37 -0.63
CA LEU A 971 12.19 -12.37 -0.09
C LEU A 971 11.93 -13.75 -0.73
N PRO A 972 12.98 -14.57 -0.92
CA PRO A 972 12.80 -15.97 -1.30
C PRO A 972 11.89 -16.70 -0.32
N GLN A 973 11.11 -17.69 -0.79
CA GLN A 973 10.19 -18.45 0.07
C GLN A 973 10.87 -19.20 1.24
N SER A 974 12.18 -19.44 1.15
CA SER A 974 13.01 -20.03 2.23
C SER A 974 13.43 -19.04 3.31
N MET A 975 13.20 -17.73 3.11
CA MET A 975 13.58 -16.66 4.02
C MET A 975 12.32 -15.98 4.58
N THR A 976 12.30 -15.71 5.87
CA THR A 976 11.24 -14.95 6.55
C THR A 976 11.89 -13.96 7.51
N LEU A 977 11.23 -12.85 7.83
CA LEU A 977 11.75 -11.85 8.75
C LEU A 977 11.29 -12.14 10.18
N ALA A 978 12.17 -11.98 11.17
CA ALA A 978 11.77 -11.99 12.57
C ALA A 978 10.91 -10.76 12.91
N ASN A 979 11.29 -9.61 12.36
CA ASN A 979 10.57 -8.35 12.40
C ASN A 979 10.85 -7.59 11.09
N GLY A 980 9.82 -7.26 10.32
CA GLY A 980 9.93 -6.53 9.05
C GLY A 980 9.81 -5.01 9.18
N THR A 981 9.55 -4.47 10.37
CA THR A 981 9.36 -3.04 10.62
C THR A 981 10.20 -2.56 11.80
N LYS A 982 11.01 -1.52 11.57
CA LYS A 982 11.86 -0.89 12.60
C LYS A 982 11.46 0.58 12.75
N TYR A 983 11.50 1.06 13.99
CA TYR A 983 11.25 2.46 14.32
C TYR A 983 12.48 3.04 14.98
N ILE A 984 13.02 4.11 14.41
CA ILE A 984 14.22 4.74 14.91
C ILE A 984 14.02 6.24 15.10
N ALA A 985 14.49 6.75 16.22
CA ALA A 985 14.61 8.17 16.47
C ALA A 985 16.08 8.52 16.58
N ALA A 986 16.54 9.28 15.60
CA ALA A 986 17.94 9.59 15.41
C ALA A 986 18.20 11.05 15.83
N GLY A 987 19.30 11.26 16.55
CA GLY A 987 19.86 12.59 16.78
C GLY A 987 20.47 13.12 15.48
N HIS A 988 20.58 14.45 15.40
CA HIS A 988 21.21 15.10 14.24
C HIS A 988 22.64 14.58 14.00
N ALA A 989 23.03 14.46 12.72
CA ALA A 989 24.32 13.94 12.26
C ALA A 989 24.64 12.49 12.69
N SER A 990 23.67 11.74 13.19
CA SER A 990 23.88 10.34 13.56
C SER A 990 23.83 9.42 12.34
N VAL A 991 24.66 8.36 12.39
CA VAL A 991 24.68 7.26 11.43
C VAL A 991 24.21 6.02 12.14
N SER A 992 22.94 5.67 11.95
CA SER A 992 22.35 4.55 12.64
C SER A 992 22.55 3.24 11.86
N GLU A 993 22.63 2.13 12.57
CA GLU A 993 22.68 0.79 11.95
C GLU A 993 21.39 0.06 12.29
N ILE A 994 20.72 -0.43 11.26
CA ILE A 994 19.42 -1.10 11.39
C ILE A 994 19.58 -2.52 10.89
N ASP A 995 19.58 -3.47 11.81
CA ASP A 995 19.67 -4.88 11.49
C ASP A 995 18.26 -5.51 11.42
N PHE A 996 17.98 -6.14 10.30
CA PHE A 996 16.81 -6.96 10.06
C PHE A 996 17.21 -8.43 10.10
N LYS A 997 16.74 -9.12 11.13
CA LYS A 997 17.03 -10.53 11.33
C LYS A 997 16.17 -11.38 10.39
N VAL A 998 16.84 -12.06 9.47
CA VAL A 998 16.25 -13.07 8.60
C VAL A 998 16.32 -14.43 9.30
N LEU A 999 15.19 -15.12 9.28
CA LEU A 999 15.02 -16.50 9.68
C LEU A 999 14.97 -17.34 8.41
N ASN A 1000 15.99 -18.17 8.21
CA ASN A 1000 15.96 -19.17 7.15
C ASN A 1000 15.09 -20.32 7.64
N SER A 1001 13.94 -20.54 6.98
CA SER A 1001 13.07 -21.66 7.26
C SER A 1001 13.07 -22.59 6.06
N ARG A 1002 13.63 -23.79 6.21
CA ARG A 1002 13.57 -24.80 5.16
C ARG A 1002 12.24 -25.52 5.26
N ARG A 1003 11.26 -25.05 4.49
CA ARG A 1003 9.96 -25.69 4.37
C ARG A 1003 10.09 -26.91 3.47
N VAL A 1004 9.68 -28.09 3.94
CA VAL A 1004 9.74 -29.33 3.15
C VAL A 1004 8.41 -30.06 3.24
N MET A 1005 7.93 -30.53 2.09
CA MET A 1005 6.89 -31.54 2.03
C MET A 1005 7.55 -32.91 1.94
N LEU A 1006 7.38 -33.75 2.96
CA LEU A 1006 7.90 -35.11 2.96
C LEU A 1006 6.79 -36.07 2.55
N SER A 1007 7.04 -36.97 1.60
CA SER A 1007 6.21 -38.16 1.40
C SER A 1007 6.74 -39.28 2.28
N VAL A 1008 6.05 -39.56 3.38
CA VAL A 1008 6.47 -40.52 4.39
C VAL A 1008 5.79 -41.85 4.14
N LYS A 1009 6.59 -42.91 4.01
CA LYS A 1009 6.11 -44.29 3.86
C LYS A 1009 6.52 -45.13 5.07
N GLN A 1010 5.62 -46.01 5.51
CA GLN A 1010 5.90 -47.04 6.48
C GLN A 1010 6.90 -48.06 5.91
N ALA A 1011 7.50 -48.89 6.78
CA ALA A 1011 8.46 -49.92 6.36
C ALA A 1011 7.89 -50.96 5.37
N ASN A 1012 6.56 -51.07 5.26
CA ASN A 1012 5.84 -51.92 4.31
C ASN A 1012 5.62 -51.25 2.93
N GLY A 1013 6.10 -50.02 2.72
CA GLY A 1013 5.96 -49.25 1.48
C GLY A 1013 4.65 -48.47 1.34
N GLN A 1014 3.71 -48.58 2.29
CA GLN A 1014 2.47 -47.79 2.28
C GLN A 1014 2.69 -46.38 2.84
N PRO A 1015 1.98 -45.35 2.32
CA PRO A 1015 2.05 -44.00 2.88
C PRO A 1015 1.62 -43.97 4.35
N LEU A 1016 2.16 -43.02 5.11
CA LEU A 1016 1.80 -42.80 6.50
C LEU A 1016 0.33 -42.31 6.58
N ASN A 1017 -0.47 -42.86 7.50
CA ASN A 1017 -1.90 -42.53 7.55
C ASN A 1017 -2.12 -41.05 7.89
N LYS A 1018 -3.16 -40.43 7.31
CA LYS A 1018 -3.63 -39.08 7.65
C LYS A 1018 -3.95 -38.97 9.15
N GLY A 1019 -3.59 -37.84 9.77
CA GLY A 1019 -3.93 -37.55 11.16
C GLY A 1019 -2.89 -38.02 12.19
N ILE A 1020 -1.81 -38.66 11.76
CA ILE A 1020 -0.71 -39.09 12.63
C ILE A 1020 0.14 -37.87 13.00
N SER A 1021 0.31 -37.64 14.30
CA SER A 1021 1.20 -36.59 14.81
C SER A 1021 2.67 -36.98 14.61
N ILE A 1022 3.43 -36.06 14.04
CA ILE A 1022 4.88 -36.13 13.89
C ILE A 1022 5.53 -35.28 14.99
N VAL A 1023 6.47 -35.88 15.72
CA VAL A 1023 7.17 -35.25 16.85
C VAL A 1023 8.69 -35.28 16.66
N ASP A 1024 9.41 -34.39 17.32
CA ASP A 1024 10.88 -34.39 17.36
C ASP A 1024 11.46 -35.45 18.30
N GLU A 1025 12.80 -35.51 18.43
CA GLU A 1025 13.48 -36.45 19.32
C GLU A 1025 13.18 -36.27 20.83
N LYS A 1026 12.56 -35.15 21.20
CA LYS A 1026 12.16 -34.82 22.58
C LYS A 1026 10.67 -35.05 22.81
N GLY A 1027 9.94 -35.49 21.78
CA GLY A 1027 8.50 -35.72 21.83
C GLY A 1027 7.66 -34.45 21.68
N ASN A 1028 8.25 -33.33 21.25
CA ASN A 1028 7.51 -32.11 20.95
C ASN A 1028 6.77 -32.26 19.62
N TYR A 1029 5.51 -31.88 19.60
CA TYR A 1029 4.70 -31.87 18.38
C TYR A 1029 5.27 -30.91 17.34
N ILE A 1030 5.46 -31.41 16.12
CA ILE A 1030 5.95 -30.64 14.97
C ILE A 1030 4.81 -30.38 13.99
N VAL A 1031 4.15 -31.44 13.50
CA VAL A 1031 3.05 -31.33 12.52
C VAL A 1031 2.24 -32.64 12.48
N THR A 1032 1.12 -32.66 11.76
CA THR A 1032 0.30 -33.86 11.53
C THR A 1032 0.34 -34.26 10.05
N THR A 1033 0.36 -35.55 9.76
CA THR A 1033 0.29 -36.08 8.39
C THR A 1033 -1.03 -35.73 7.71
N VAL A 1034 -0.94 -35.30 6.45
CA VAL A 1034 -2.08 -35.10 5.57
C VAL A 1034 -2.25 -36.32 4.64
N ASP A 1035 -3.01 -36.20 3.56
CA ASP A 1035 -3.29 -37.32 2.66
C ASP A 1035 -2.01 -37.84 1.94
N ASP A 1036 -2.04 -39.11 1.54
CA ASP A 1036 -0.94 -39.83 0.87
C ASP A 1036 0.41 -39.81 1.61
N GLY A 1037 0.40 -39.71 2.94
CA GLY A 1037 1.61 -39.73 3.76
C GLY A 1037 2.42 -38.45 3.67
N HIS A 1038 1.85 -37.38 3.14
CA HIS A 1038 2.53 -36.10 3.07
C HIS A 1038 2.60 -35.42 4.44
N VAL A 1039 3.74 -34.79 4.72
CA VAL A 1039 4.02 -34.08 5.96
C VAL A 1039 4.68 -32.75 5.59
N PHE A 1040 4.01 -31.64 5.87
CA PHE A 1040 4.56 -30.31 5.63
C PHE A 1040 5.30 -29.82 6.88
N ILE A 1041 6.59 -29.60 6.78
CA ILE A 1041 7.43 -29.14 7.89
C ILE A 1041 7.83 -27.71 7.59
N ASN A 1042 7.53 -26.79 8.50
CA ASN A 1042 7.85 -25.37 8.33
C ASN A 1042 9.33 -25.04 8.49
N ASP A 1043 10.07 -25.81 9.30
CA ASP A 1043 11.51 -25.61 9.53
C ASP A 1043 12.24 -26.95 9.74
N ALA A 1044 12.74 -27.54 8.66
CA ALA A 1044 13.39 -28.84 8.66
C ALA A 1044 14.82 -28.82 9.24
N ASP A 1045 15.50 -27.68 9.22
CA ASP A 1045 16.93 -27.61 9.55
C ASP A 1045 17.21 -27.71 11.06
N GLN A 1046 16.20 -27.47 11.90
CA GLN A 1046 16.27 -27.64 13.36
C GLN A 1046 15.96 -29.07 13.84
N LEU A 1047 15.52 -29.95 12.93
CA LEU A 1047 15.03 -31.28 13.28
C LEU A 1047 16.09 -32.34 13.00
N SER A 1048 16.55 -33.02 14.05
CA SER A 1048 17.55 -34.08 13.92
C SER A 1048 16.95 -35.43 13.52
N ALA A 1049 15.72 -35.70 13.99
CA ALA A 1049 14.92 -36.87 13.64
C ALA A 1049 13.43 -36.58 13.87
N LEU A 1050 12.57 -37.33 13.19
CA LEU A 1050 11.11 -37.24 13.29
C LEU A 1050 10.53 -38.59 13.68
N TYR A 1051 9.54 -38.58 14.56
CA TYR A 1051 8.85 -39.77 15.06
C TYR A 1051 7.35 -39.64 14.80
N ALA A 1052 6.75 -40.66 14.19
CA ALA A 1052 5.31 -40.75 13.99
C ALA A 1052 4.64 -41.39 15.21
N LEU A 1053 3.78 -40.63 15.90
CA LEU A 1053 2.97 -41.14 17.01
C LEU A 1053 1.69 -41.77 16.47
N ASP A 1054 1.77 -43.04 16.10
CA ASP A 1054 0.60 -43.83 15.72
C ASP A 1054 -0.21 -44.18 16.98
N GLY A 1055 -1.29 -43.42 17.19
CA GLY A 1055 -2.08 -43.43 18.42
C GLY A 1055 -3.45 -42.78 18.25
N VAL A 1056 -4.21 -43.23 17.25
CA VAL A 1056 -5.68 -43.10 17.09
C VAL A 1056 -6.22 -41.66 16.90
N THR A 1057 -6.53 -41.31 15.65
CA THR A 1057 -7.41 -40.19 15.27
C THR A 1057 -8.56 -40.68 14.38
N HIS A 1058 -9.81 -40.41 14.75
CA HIS A 1058 -10.98 -40.56 13.88
C HIS A 1058 -11.46 -39.16 13.47
N ALA A 1059 -11.57 -38.90 12.16
CA ALA A 1059 -12.25 -37.72 11.61
C ALA A 1059 -13.77 -37.99 11.62
N GLU A 1060 -14.57 -37.16 12.28
CA GLU A 1060 -15.93 -37.54 12.75
C GLU A 1060 -17.08 -37.50 11.73
N ASP A 1061 -16.86 -37.17 10.46
CA ASP A 1061 -17.93 -37.23 9.45
C ASP A 1061 -17.64 -38.29 8.38
N CYS A 1062 -18.71 -38.92 7.87
CA CYS A 1062 -18.57 -39.75 6.70
C CYS A 1062 -18.30 -38.89 5.46
N GLN A 1063 -17.21 -39.17 4.76
CA GLN A 1063 -16.77 -38.46 3.57
C GLN A 1063 -17.00 -39.32 2.33
N ILE A 1064 -17.41 -38.67 1.24
CA ILE A 1064 -17.44 -39.25 -0.10
C ILE A 1064 -16.39 -38.53 -0.97
N SER A 1065 -15.61 -39.30 -1.70
CA SER A 1065 -14.60 -38.81 -2.65
C SER A 1065 -14.72 -39.55 -3.98
N LEU A 1066 -14.37 -38.86 -5.05
CA LEU A 1066 -14.42 -39.35 -6.43
C LEU A 1066 -13.01 -39.31 -7.02
N SER A 1067 -12.66 -40.28 -7.86
CA SER A 1067 -11.33 -40.30 -8.51
C SER A 1067 -11.10 -39.13 -9.46
N GLN A 1068 -12.16 -38.55 -10.03
CA GLN A 1068 -12.10 -37.34 -10.86
C GLN A 1068 -13.47 -36.63 -10.83
N PRO A 1069 -13.52 -35.28 -10.66
CA PRO A 1069 -14.77 -34.53 -10.58
C PRO A 1069 -15.35 -34.15 -11.95
N VAL A 1070 -14.57 -34.24 -13.03
CA VAL A 1070 -15.01 -33.96 -14.40
C VAL A 1070 -14.58 -35.09 -15.33
N VAL A 1071 -15.48 -35.56 -16.20
CA VAL A 1071 -15.19 -36.56 -17.23
C VAL A 1071 -15.39 -35.92 -18.61
N ASP A 1072 -14.30 -35.55 -19.26
CA ASP A 1072 -14.29 -34.93 -20.59
C ASP A 1072 -14.15 -36.01 -21.69
N TYR A 1073 -15.01 -35.93 -22.70
CA TYR A 1073 -15.04 -36.86 -23.84
C TYR A 1073 -14.37 -36.31 -25.12
N HIS A 1074 -13.90 -35.06 -25.08
CA HIS A 1074 -13.28 -34.31 -26.18
C HIS A 1074 -14.17 -34.21 -27.44
N GLU A 1075 -13.65 -33.60 -28.51
CA GLU A 1075 -14.37 -33.50 -29.78
C GLU A 1075 -14.53 -34.88 -30.44
N MET A 1076 -15.78 -35.23 -30.76
CA MET A 1076 -16.09 -36.47 -31.48
C MET A 1076 -16.48 -36.18 -32.93
N ARG A 1077 -16.00 -37.02 -33.85
CA ARG A 1077 -16.39 -37.00 -35.25
C ARG A 1077 -17.32 -38.18 -35.54
N ARG A 1078 -18.27 -37.99 -36.45
CA ARG A 1078 -19.34 -38.97 -36.76
C ARG A 1078 -18.81 -40.35 -37.21
N ASP A 1079 -17.59 -40.41 -37.72
CA ASP A 1079 -16.87 -41.62 -38.14
C ASP A 1079 -16.27 -42.44 -36.99
N THR A 1080 -16.25 -41.90 -35.76
CA THR A 1080 -15.72 -42.59 -34.55
C THR A 1080 -16.77 -43.33 -33.72
N ILE A 1081 -18.02 -43.38 -34.19
CA ILE A 1081 -19.14 -44.01 -33.48
C ILE A 1081 -19.15 -45.53 -33.74
N GLU A 1082 -18.79 -46.31 -32.73
CA GLU A 1082 -18.86 -47.77 -32.76
C GLU A 1082 -20.27 -48.25 -32.34
N THR A 1083 -21.04 -48.75 -33.32
CA THR A 1083 -22.27 -49.58 -33.18
C THR A 1083 -23.62 -48.85 -33.10
N THR A 1084 -24.52 -49.19 -34.03
CA THR A 1084 -25.96 -48.85 -34.02
C THR A 1084 -26.81 -50.09 -33.75
N GLN A 1085 -27.46 -50.14 -32.59
CA GLN A 1085 -28.72 -50.87 -32.40
C GLN A 1085 -29.82 -49.84 -32.13
N GLN A 1086 -30.89 -49.87 -32.93
CA GLN A 1086 -32.11 -49.06 -32.77
C GLN A 1086 -31.88 -47.54 -32.71
N ASP A 1087 -31.11 -46.95 -33.64
CA ASP A 1087 -30.97 -45.49 -33.80
C ASP A 1087 -30.36 -44.76 -32.58
N TRP A 1088 -29.64 -45.50 -31.72
CA TRP A 1088 -28.81 -44.96 -30.63
C TRP A 1088 -27.33 -45.30 -30.85
N HIS A 1089 -26.49 -44.30 -30.66
CA HIS A 1089 -25.04 -44.29 -30.86
C HIS A 1089 -24.35 -44.22 -29.49
N LYS A 1090 -23.60 -45.26 -29.13
CA LYS A 1090 -22.90 -45.33 -27.84
C LYS A 1090 -21.53 -44.67 -27.93
N MET A 1091 -21.19 -43.84 -26.93
CA MET A 1091 -19.86 -43.25 -26.76
C MET A 1091 -18.93 -44.18 -25.98
N ALA A 1092 -17.63 -43.87 -25.97
CA ALA A 1092 -16.64 -44.60 -25.18
C ALA A 1092 -17.07 -44.68 -23.70
N ASP A 1093 -16.80 -45.80 -23.05
CA ASP A 1093 -17.05 -45.93 -21.62
C ASP A 1093 -15.94 -45.23 -20.82
N ARG A 1094 -16.29 -44.46 -19.79
CA ARG A 1094 -15.31 -43.87 -18.86
C ARG A 1094 -15.61 -44.30 -17.44
N GLY A 1095 -14.57 -44.76 -16.75
CA GLY A 1095 -14.66 -45.21 -15.36
C GLY A 1095 -14.34 -44.08 -14.38
N ILE A 1096 -15.08 -44.02 -13.28
CA ILE A 1096 -14.71 -43.28 -12.07
C ILE A 1096 -14.86 -44.21 -10.86
N THR A 1097 -14.06 -44.00 -9.82
CA THR A 1097 -14.17 -44.73 -8.56
C THR A 1097 -14.79 -43.82 -7.51
N VAL A 1098 -15.82 -44.33 -6.82
CA VAL A 1098 -16.45 -43.67 -5.67
C VAL A 1098 -15.91 -44.32 -4.41
N ASN A 1099 -15.34 -43.52 -3.51
CA ASN A 1099 -14.88 -43.97 -2.20
C ASN A 1099 -15.65 -43.24 -1.10
N VAL A 1100 -16.21 -44.00 -0.18
CA VAL A 1100 -16.89 -43.53 1.01
C VAL A 1100 -16.07 -43.98 2.21
N PHE A 1101 -15.76 -43.05 3.10
CA PHE A 1101 -15.13 -43.32 4.38
C PHE A 1101 -16.03 -42.81 5.50
N CYS A 1102 -16.30 -43.65 6.48
CA CYS A 1102 -17.10 -43.40 7.65
C CYS A 1102 -16.27 -43.74 8.90
N PRO A 1103 -16.14 -42.83 9.87
CA PRO A 1103 -15.38 -43.10 11.09
C PRO A 1103 -16.00 -44.17 11.99
N GLN A 1104 -17.30 -44.43 11.85
CA GLN A 1104 -18.02 -45.49 12.54
C GLN A 1104 -18.60 -46.50 11.55
N THR A 1105 -18.61 -47.77 11.94
CA THR A 1105 -19.21 -48.86 11.16
C THR A 1105 -20.71 -48.64 11.07
N GLN A 1106 -21.21 -48.35 9.86
CA GLN A 1106 -22.63 -48.05 9.64
C GLN A 1106 -23.07 -48.55 8.27
N GLN A 1107 -24.38 -48.66 8.04
CA GLN A 1107 -24.88 -48.99 6.71
C GLN A 1107 -24.72 -47.74 5.83
N MET A 1108 -24.16 -47.92 4.64
CA MET A 1108 -23.89 -46.85 3.70
C MET A 1108 -24.70 -47.07 2.43
N ALA A 1109 -25.26 -46.00 1.88
CA ALA A 1109 -25.84 -45.97 0.55
C ALA A 1109 -25.43 -44.68 -0.16
N VAL A 1110 -25.12 -44.76 -1.45
CA VAL A 1110 -24.75 -43.57 -2.23
C VAL A 1110 -25.86 -43.26 -3.24
N LEU A 1111 -26.58 -42.17 -3.01
CA LEU A 1111 -27.67 -41.68 -3.85
C LEU A 1111 -27.12 -40.89 -5.04
N LEU A 1112 -27.61 -41.21 -6.24
CA LEU A 1112 -27.28 -40.49 -7.45
C LEU A 1112 -28.49 -39.67 -7.94
N ARG A 1113 -28.29 -38.37 -8.20
CA ARG A 1113 -29.31 -37.45 -8.69
C ARG A 1113 -28.83 -36.65 -9.89
N GLY A 1114 -29.70 -36.39 -10.84
CA GLY A 1114 -29.42 -35.56 -12.01
C GLY A 1114 -30.65 -35.36 -12.88
N THR A 1115 -30.53 -34.57 -13.94
CA THR A 1115 -31.62 -34.40 -14.91
C THR A 1115 -31.84 -35.72 -15.65
N ALA A 1116 -33.09 -36.20 -15.78
CA ALA A 1116 -33.39 -37.49 -16.40
C ALA A 1116 -34.52 -37.39 -17.43
N GLY A 1117 -34.41 -38.16 -18.52
CA GLY A 1117 -35.40 -38.21 -19.60
C GLY A 1117 -36.42 -39.35 -19.46
N ASP A 1118 -37.27 -39.53 -20.49
CA ASP A 1118 -38.26 -40.60 -20.56
C ASP A 1118 -37.55 -41.97 -20.43
N LYS A 1119 -37.83 -42.69 -19.33
CA LYS A 1119 -37.21 -43.97 -18.86
C LYS A 1119 -36.13 -43.85 -17.76
N GLY A 1120 -35.86 -42.65 -17.22
CA GLY A 1120 -35.06 -42.47 -16.00
C GLY A 1120 -33.55 -42.56 -16.17
N ARG A 1121 -33.06 -42.57 -17.42
CA ARG A 1121 -31.63 -42.36 -17.73
C ARG A 1121 -31.29 -40.89 -17.55
N PHE A 1122 -30.08 -40.61 -17.09
CA PHE A 1122 -29.60 -39.23 -16.95
C PHE A 1122 -29.49 -38.61 -18.34
N LEU A 1123 -29.89 -37.36 -18.46
CA LEU A 1123 -30.01 -36.65 -19.72
C LEU A 1123 -28.63 -36.12 -20.14
N PHE A 1124 -28.29 -36.26 -21.40
CA PHE A 1124 -26.99 -35.85 -21.96
C PHE A 1124 -27.24 -34.99 -23.19
N GLY A 1125 -26.94 -33.69 -23.10
CA GLY A 1125 -27.39 -32.72 -24.10
C GLY A 1125 -28.89 -32.45 -24.03
N GLN A 1126 -29.62 -32.47 -25.15
CA GLN A 1126 -31.09 -32.30 -25.16
C GLN A 1126 -31.87 -33.59 -25.46
N SER A 1127 -31.25 -34.56 -26.14
CA SER A 1127 -31.91 -35.78 -26.62
C SER A 1127 -31.11 -37.06 -26.40
N GLY A 1128 -29.90 -36.95 -25.83
CA GLY A 1128 -29.06 -38.06 -25.43
C GLY A 1128 -29.30 -38.51 -23.99
N GLY A 1129 -28.63 -39.58 -23.56
CA GLY A 1129 -28.61 -39.97 -22.17
C GLY A 1129 -27.32 -40.65 -21.73
N VAL A 1130 -27.02 -40.60 -20.43
CA VAL A 1130 -25.90 -41.32 -19.80
C VAL A 1130 -26.46 -42.54 -19.07
N ALA A 1131 -25.97 -43.72 -19.45
CA ALA A 1131 -26.16 -44.93 -18.65
C ALA A 1131 -25.04 -45.02 -17.61
N VAL A 1132 -25.42 -45.16 -16.35
CA VAL A 1132 -24.49 -45.25 -15.21
C VAL A 1132 -24.50 -46.68 -14.72
N LYS A 1133 -23.43 -47.42 -15.00
CA LYS A 1133 -23.26 -48.82 -14.59
C LYS A 1133 -22.38 -48.88 -13.35
N ILE A 1134 -22.75 -49.71 -12.37
CA ILE A 1134 -21.98 -49.91 -11.13
C ILE A 1134 -21.42 -51.34 -11.07
N ASP A 1135 -20.14 -51.46 -10.73
CA ASP A 1135 -19.47 -52.74 -10.46
C ASP A 1135 -18.36 -52.60 -9.41
N ASN A 1136 -17.72 -53.72 -9.05
CA ASN A 1136 -16.60 -53.79 -8.09
C ASN A 1136 -16.87 -53.17 -6.70
N MET A 1137 -18.03 -53.44 -6.10
CA MET A 1137 -18.36 -52.99 -4.74
C MET A 1137 -17.53 -53.72 -3.67
N THR A 1138 -16.88 -52.94 -2.81
CA THR A 1138 -16.18 -53.40 -1.62
C THR A 1138 -16.65 -52.62 -0.40
N VAL A 1139 -16.74 -53.29 0.75
CA VAL A 1139 -16.97 -52.65 2.04
C VAL A 1139 -15.89 -53.17 3.01
N ASP A 1140 -15.13 -52.27 3.62
CA ASP A 1140 -13.95 -52.58 4.46
C ASP A 1140 -12.97 -53.57 3.80
N GLY A 1141 -12.77 -53.43 2.49
CA GLY A 1141 -11.87 -54.27 1.69
C GLY A 1141 -12.42 -55.67 1.33
N LYS A 1142 -13.61 -56.06 1.80
CA LYS A 1142 -14.28 -57.29 1.38
C LYS A 1142 -15.21 -57.01 0.19
N SER A 1143 -15.22 -57.86 -0.83
CA SER A 1143 -16.10 -57.71 -2.00
C SER A 1143 -17.55 -58.10 -1.69
N TYR A 1144 -18.49 -57.30 -2.19
CA TYR A 1144 -19.93 -57.49 -2.04
C TYR A 1144 -20.65 -57.44 -3.40
N SER A 1145 -21.83 -58.06 -3.48
CA SER A 1145 -22.69 -57.87 -4.64
C SER A 1145 -23.27 -56.45 -4.65
N VAL A 1146 -23.40 -55.85 -5.82
CA VAL A 1146 -24.00 -54.51 -5.94
C VAL A 1146 -25.51 -54.61 -5.96
N GLY A 1147 -26.18 -53.82 -5.12
CA GLY A 1147 -27.62 -53.63 -5.10
C GLY A 1147 -28.01 -52.17 -5.32
N LYS A 1148 -29.30 -51.95 -5.50
CA LYS A 1148 -29.89 -50.61 -5.50
C LYS A 1148 -31.15 -50.54 -4.64
N THR A 1149 -31.47 -49.34 -4.20
CA THR A 1149 -32.68 -49.04 -3.42
C THR A 1149 -33.20 -47.66 -3.76
N VAL A 1150 -34.53 -47.49 -3.66
CA VAL A 1150 -35.20 -46.18 -3.65
C VAL A 1150 -35.61 -45.76 -2.23
N ASP A 1151 -35.46 -46.66 -1.25
CA ASP A 1151 -35.76 -46.41 0.16
C ASP A 1151 -34.54 -45.79 0.84
N GLN A 1152 -34.51 -44.46 0.84
CA GLN A 1152 -33.41 -43.64 1.38
C GLN A 1152 -33.32 -43.69 2.92
N LEU A 1153 -34.28 -44.32 3.61
CA LEU A 1153 -34.36 -44.38 5.08
C LEU A 1153 -34.00 -45.77 5.63
N ASN A 1154 -34.43 -46.85 4.98
CA ASN A 1154 -34.15 -48.21 5.46
C ASN A 1154 -33.25 -49.05 4.55
N PHE A 1155 -32.82 -48.50 3.42
CA PHE A 1155 -31.95 -49.17 2.46
C PHE A 1155 -32.47 -50.55 2.03
N THR A 1156 -33.80 -50.70 1.94
CA THR A 1156 -34.47 -51.94 1.55
C THR A 1156 -34.10 -52.30 0.10
N PRO A 1157 -33.43 -53.44 -0.18
CA PRO A 1157 -32.99 -53.78 -1.53
C PRO A 1157 -34.14 -54.06 -2.50
N GLU A 1158 -34.00 -53.65 -3.77
CA GLU A 1158 -34.96 -53.98 -4.83
C GLU A 1158 -34.79 -55.44 -5.32
N ASN A 1159 -35.86 -56.24 -5.27
CA ASN A 1159 -35.84 -57.66 -5.64
C ASN A 1159 -35.60 -57.86 -7.15
N GLY A 1160 -34.63 -58.72 -7.51
CA GLY A 1160 -34.45 -59.21 -8.89
C GLY A 1160 -33.54 -58.38 -9.80
N THR A 1161 -32.51 -57.74 -9.26
CA THR A 1161 -31.60 -56.87 -10.02
C THR A 1161 -30.71 -57.67 -10.99
N PRO A 1162 -30.77 -57.43 -12.31
CA PRO A 1162 -29.88 -58.10 -13.26
C PRO A 1162 -28.48 -57.48 -13.25
N THR A 1163 -27.45 -58.32 -13.29
CA THR A 1163 -26.07 -57.90 -13.62
C THR A 1163 -25.92 -57.75 -15.14
N PRO A 1164 -25.39 -56.63 -15.65
CA PRO A 1164 -24.81 -55.49 -14.92
C PRO A 1164 -25.84 -54.49 -14.37
N LEU A 1165 -25.57 -53.93 -13.18
CA LEU A 1165 -26.45 -52.99 -12.48
C LEU A 1165 -26.35 -51.57 -13.06
N TYR A 1166 -27.48 -51.02 -13.51
CA TYR A 1166 -27.58 -49.63 -13.94
C TYR A 1166 -28.42 -48.80 -12.97
N LEU A 1167 -27.90 -47.63 -12.60
CA LEU A 1167 -28.61 -46.64 -11.78
C LEU A 1167 -29.47 -45.71 -12.63
N ARG A 1168 -30.60 -45.33 -12.07
CA ARG A 1168 -31.47 -44.26 -12.55
C ARG A 1168 -31.47 -43.10 -11.55
N ASN A 1169 -32.01 -41.97 -11.99
CA ASN A 1169 -32.17 -40.81 -11.13
C ASN A 1169 -32.93 -41.16 -9.83
N ASN A 1170 -32.39 -40.69 -8.70
CA ASN A 1170 -32.92 -40.89 -7.35
C ASN A 1170 -32.89 -42.34 -6.83
N GLU A 1171 -32.09 -43.21 -7.45
CA GLU A 1171 -31.73 -44.54 -6.92
C GLU A 1171 -30.39 -44.45 -6.16
N ALA A 1172 -30.27 -45.18 -5.05
CA ALA A 1172 -29.06 -45.29 -4.26
C ALA A 1172 -28.39 -46.65 -4.45
N VAL A 1173 -27.05 -46.65 -4.54
CA VAL A 1173 -26.22 -47.85 -4.56
C VAL A 1173 -26.05 -48.36 -3.14
N ILE A 1174 -26.18 -49.67 -2.96
CA ILE A 1174 -25.93 -50.37 -1.70
C ILE A 1174 -25.09 -51.62 -1.93
N ALA A 1175 -24.28 -52.01 -0.94
CA ALA A 1175 -23.67 -53.33 -0.91
C ALA A 1175 -24.70 -54.37 -0.46
N LEU A 1176 -24.63 -55.60 -0.99
CA LEU A 1176 -25.52 -56.71 -0.63
C LEU A 1176 -24.75 -57.97 -0.26
N GLU A 1177 -25.12 -58.55 0.89
CA GLU A 1177 -24.79 -59.90 1.31
C GLU A 1177 -26.08 -60.57 1.79
N ASN A 1178 -26.49 -61.68 1.16
CA ASN A 1178 -27.74 -62.40 1.49
C ASN A 1178 -29.01 -61.50 1.53
N ASN A 1179 -29.12 -60.55 0.60
CA ASN A 1179 -30.24 -59.60 0.50
C ASN A 1179 -30.36 -58.62 1.69
N GLN A 1180 -29.25 -58.36 2.40
CA GLN A 1180 -29.13 -57.34 3.44
C GLN A 1180 -27.94 -56.40 3.16
N VAL A 1181 -28.03 -55.15 3.63
CA VAL A 1181 -26.97 -54.15 3.52
C VAL A 1181 -25.98 -54.31 4.67
N PRO A 1182 -24.69 -54.63 4.41
CA PRO A 1182 -23.69 -54.76 5.46
C PRO A 1182 -23.33 -53.37 6.03
N SER A 1183 -22.88 -53.34 7.28
CA SER A 1183 -22.29 -52.14 7.87
C SER A 1183 -20.77 -52.16 7.70
N GLY A 1184 -20.17 -51.00 7.42
CA GLY A 1184 -18.72 -50.84 7.28
C GLY A 1184 -18.25 -49.41 7.53
N GLN A 1185 -16.94 -49.22 7.54
CA GLN A 1185 -16.28 -47.91 7.64
C GLN A 1185 -15.81 -47.39 6.29
N GLN A 1186 -15.60 -48.26 5.31
CA GLN A 1186 -15.16 -47.90 3.97
C GLN A 1186 -16.08 -48.58 2.97
N MET A 1187 -16.56 -47.86 1.98
CA MET A 1187 -17.28 -48.43 0.84
C MET A 1187 -16.65 -47.88 -0.44
N SER A 1188 -16.29 -48.75 -1.37
CA SER A 1188 -15.68 -48.35 -2.65
C SER A 1188 -16.28 -49.15 -3.80
N PHE A 1189 -16.65 -48.47 -4.88
CA PHE A 1189 -17.19 -49.08 -6.09
C PHE A 1189 -16.83 -48.31 -7.34
N ASN A 1190 -16.81 -49.00 -8.47
CA ASN A 1190 -16.56 -48.43 -9.77
C ASN A 1190 -17.87 -48.05 -10.47
N VAL A 1191 -17.82 -46.90 -11.14
CA VAL A 1191 -18.91 -46.35 -11.93
C VAL A 1191 -18.42 -46.24 -13.35
N THR A 1192 -19.09 -46.91 -14.28
CA THR A 1192 -18.86 -46.75 -15.72
C THR A 1192 -19.95 -45.85 -16.30
N LEU A 1193 -19.53 -44.72 -16.86
CA LEU A 1193 -20.39 -43.78 -17.58
C LEU A 1193 -20.39 -44.14 -19.07
N SER A 1194 -21.58 -44.40 -19.60
CA SER A 1194 -21.82 -44.77 -21.00
C SER A 1194 -22.82 -43.79 -21.63
N PRO A 1195 -22.36 -42.66 -22.18
CA PRO A 1195 -23.23 -41.75 -22.92
C PRO A 1195 -23.76 -42.42 -24.21
N VAL A 1196 -25.00 -42.12 -24.55
CA VAL A 1196 -25.66 -42.54 -25.79
C VAL A 1196 -26.40 -41.37 -26.41
N LEU A 1197 -26.31 -41.23 -27.73
CA LEU A 1197 -26.98 -40.20 -28.52
C LEU A 1197 -27.95 -40.85 -29.51
N ASN A 1198 -29.12 -40.27 -29.73
CA ASN A 1198 -30.03 -40.75 -30.76
C ASN A 1198 -29.82 -40.00 -32.09
N ASP A 1199 -30.38 -40.49 -33.19
CA ASP A 1199 -30.25 -39.83 -34.51
C ASP A 1199 -30.74 -38.37 -34.54
N SER A 1200 -31.70 -38.01 -33.68
CA SER A 1200 -32.18 -36.62 -33.57
C SER A 1200 -31.15 -35.66 -32.96
N ALA A 1201 -30.18 -36.16 -32.18
CA ALA A 1201 -29.03 -35.37 -31.73
C ALA A 1201 -28.11 -34.93 -32.88
N PHE A 1202 -28.25 -35.56 -34.06
CA PHE A 1202 -27.45 -35.27 -35.26
C PHE A 1202 -28.26 -34.60 -36.39
N SER A 1203 -29.55 -34.32 -36.19
CA SER A 1203 -30.45 -33.84 -37.26
C SER A 1203 -30.48 -32.32 -37.45
N HIS A 1204 -29.78 -31.55 -36.61
CA HIS A 1204 -29.69 -30.09 -36.72
C HIS A 1204 -28.48 -29.70 -37.59
N LEU A 1205 -28.70 -28.82 -38.58
CA LEU A 1205 -27.71 -28.30 -39.56
C LEU A 1205 -26.72 -27.30 -38.91
N THR A 1206 -26.14 -27.65 -37.77
CA THR A 1206 -25.10 -26.88 -37.09
C THR A 1206 -23.84 -27.72 -36.99
N ASP A 1207 -22.71 -27.21 -37.48
CA ASP A 1207 -21.44 -27.94 -37.55
C ASP A 1207 -20.87 -28.34 -36.18
N GLN A 1208 -21.40 -27.81 -35.07
CA GLN A 1208 -21.00 -28.14 -33.69
C GLN A 1208 -22.19 -28.09 -32.71
N THR A 1209 -22.31 -29.11 -31.84
CA THR A 1209 -23.36 -29.23 -30.80
C THR A 1209 -22.72 -29.57 -29.45
N THR A 1210 -22.96 -28.75 -28.42
CA THR A 1210 -22.52 -29.01 -27.03
C THR A 1210 -23.46 -30.00 -26.34
N LEU A 1211 -22.91 -31.01 -25.65
CA LEU A 1211 -23.69 -32.03 -24.91
C LEU A 1211 -23.12 -32.16 -23.50
N GLU A 1212 -23.92 -31.90 -22.46
CA GLU A 1212 -23.46 -31.99 -21.06
C GLU A 1212 -24.47 -32.76 -20.20
N SER A 1213 -24.04 -33.26 -19.03
CA SER A 1213 -24.91 -33.88 -18.02
C SER A 1213 -24.41 -33.58 -16.62
N ASP A 1214 -25.26 -33.06 -15.75
CA ASP A 1214 -24.93 -32.81 -14.34
C ASP A 1214 -25.41 -33.96 -13.45
N LEU A 1215 -24.47 -34.58 -12.74
CA LEU A 1215 -24.71 -35.67 -11.79
C LEU A 1215 -24.25 -35.28 -10.39
N SER A 1216 -25.13 -35.39 -9.41
CA SER A 1216 -24.89 -35.12 -8.00
C SER A 1216 -24.93 -36.42 -7.19
N TRP A 1217 -23.92 -36.59 -6.33
CA TRP A 1217 -23.76 -37.75 -5.46
C TRP A 1217 -24.04 -37.33 -4.02
N SER A 1218 -24.83 -38.11 -3.30
CA SER A 1218 -25.13 -37.85 -1.89
C SER A 1218 -24.94 -39.12 -1.07
N LEU A 1219 -24.13 -39.04 -0.03
CA LEU A 1219 -23.94 -40.13 0.91
C LEU A 1219 -25.13 -40.17 1.89
N LEU A 1220 -25.73 -41.35 2.02
CA LEU A 1220 -26.74 -41.69 3.00
C LEU A 1220 -26.15 -42.70 3.98
N THR A 1221 -26.33 -42.46 5.26
CA THR A 1221 -25.81 -43.34 6.33
C THR A 1221 -26.89 -43.72 7.32
N LYS A 1222 -26.75 -44.90 7.92
CA LYS A 1222 -27.69 -45.45 8.91
C LYS A 1222 -27.00 -46.28 9.99
#